data_AF-A0A843ESP6-F1
#
_entry.id   AF-A0A843ESP6-F1
#
_cell.length_a   1.000
_cell.length_b   1.000
_cell.length_c   1.000
_cell.angle_alpha   90.00
_cell.angle_beta   90.00
_cell.angle_gamma   90.00
#
_symmetry.space_group_name_H-M   'P 1'
#
loop_
_entity.id
_entity.type
_entity.pdbx_description
1 polymer ?
#
loop_
_entity_poly.entity_id
_entity_poly.type
_entity_poly.pdbx_seq_one_letter_code
_entity_poly.pdbx_strand_id
1 'polypeptide(L)'
;MISSKNLTLLLAVLIMGFCLISSVSAMDIDDSASIYGSDELSDSSVSLRSDENSVSDSNLNSVESDAGSSNVNSENEVLSTDNTVEDSNLEYDSSIKSSNNLLGASSQSDSDVLQATAKTKTTLKGSSSSIYRGNSYTLTLTDSKGKVLSGQKVSYKVNGKTYTLTTDSKGSTYLQINLKEGKYTMVCSYGGSSAYAASSFSVTLSVLKNPNAFSIKEIEDAATNVKNYVAKNKKLPSTVKVGSKTLKISEFSYLASKAISNLNSNKKGDILLVSGISNRNSSAHSFKSTVYKAQYLDLAKKTISRIETKKAPSTYWSVKDSSGKVIGKANFNLYTFCFAKILDFHKSKNYLPNYCTFDSGDFAPAKKATTLKGSSSTITRGKSYKLTLTDSKGNVLSGQKVSFNINSKTYTLTTDKKGSAYLQINLKEGKYPMVCSYAGSSKYKASKLSVSLTVLKNPNFFTLKEIEDASTNVKNYVEKNKKMPNTVKVGSKTLKISEFSYLSSKAISNLNSNNKGDILLVSGITNRNSSAHSFKATVYKAPYVDLAKKTISRIESKKAPSTYWSVKDTSGKVIGKANFNLYTYSFAKILDFHKSKNYLPNYCTFDSSAFTPAKKATSIKAGSSSIKKGDTYSVTLVDNNGKGLASQKVTFTISGKSYNKTTDSKGVASLKINLNGGTYSVVSSYAGSSTYKSSKLSQSVTVKDSNTFTLGEIEAAATNVKKYVDNNDVLPSTVTVASKKLSISQFSYLMSKAVYNINAGNKNAIALPSSLSSCKSEGDTIDATVYKAQYVDLSKRVLSFAESNKVPPVYAKVYSSSGSSLGNVEFDLYTYSFAKILDFHKSKNALPNYCTFESSVFKGIVVPPVNVSSKIPYNSSQFKAGLNEKNTETNLTKYLVGTGQSAITSSIKNLADQLTKGLKTTDEKAQAIYNYVRDEIDYSYYANSKHGASGTLSAGSGNCVDQASLVVALCRASGIPARYSHAKGCTFSSGLVTGHVWAQILVNGVWYSADATSVRNKLGNIQNWNTNSYSNLNHYAAVPF
;
A
#
# COMPACT_ATOMS: atom_id res chain seq x y z
N MET A 1 -34.92 -39.96 -23.34
CA MET A 1 -34.03 -40.92 -24.01
C MET A 1 -32.77 -41.04 -23.14
N ILE A 2 -32.46 -42.13 -22.42
CA ILE A 2 -32.93 -43.54 -22.49
C ILE A 2 -32.66 -44.11 -23.89
N SER A 3 -31.90 -45.18 -24.11
CA SER A 3 -31.49 -46.34 -23.29
C SER A 3 -29.95 -46.44 -23.23
N SER A 4 -29.21 -46.87 -22.19
CA SER A 4 -29.34 -47.85 -21.09
C SER A 4 -28.94 -49.31 -21.40
N LYS A 5 -27.69 -49.66 -21.06
CA LYS A 5 -27.27 -51.00 -20.61
C LYS A 5 -26.08 -50.85 -19.65
N ASN A 6 -26.21 -51.46 -18.46
CA ASN A 6 -25.21 -51.90 -17.46
C ASN A 6 -23.98 -50.99 -17.23
N LEU A 7 -23.67 -50.45 -16.05
CA LEU A 7 -24.05 -50.81 -14.68
C LEU A 7 -23.86 -52.30 -14.34
N THR A 8 -22.62 -52.70 -14.03
CA THR A 8 -22.23 -53.42 -12.78
C THR A 8 -20.72 -53.72 -12.82
N LEU A 9 -19.88 -52.76 -12.39
CA LEU A 9 -18.63 -52.97 -11.61
C LEU A 9 -17.95 -51.60 -11.32
N LEU A 10 -18.30 -50.94 -10.21
CA LEU A 10 -17.52 -49.81 -9.70
C LEU A 10 -17.66 -49.55 -8.19
N LEU A 11 -17.83 -50.60 -7.38
CA LEU A 11 -17.46 -50.55 -5.96
C LEU A 11 -17.17 -51.98 -5.46
N ALA A 12 -16.06 -52.12 -4.71
CA ALA A 12 -15.33 -53.37 -4.49
C ALA A 12 -14.80 -54.02 -5.80
N VAL A 13 -13.57 -54.53 -5.87
CA VAL A 13 -12.48 -54.65 -4.88
C VAL A 13 -11.21 -54.04 -5.53
N LEU A 14 -10.31 -53.27 -4.89
CA LEU A 14 -10.00 -53.10 -3.45
C LEU A 14 -9.66 -54.43 -2.75
N ILE A 15 -9.15 -55.44 -3.46
CA ILE A 15 -7.79 -55.56 -4.04
C ILE A 15 -7.86 -56.07 -5.50
N MET A 16 -6.93 -55.89 -6.46
CA MET A 16 -5.84 -54.96 -6.89
C MET A 16 -5.44 -55.45 -8.32
N GLY A 17 -4.75 -54.78 -9.24
CA GLY A 17 -4.12 -53.44 -9.37
C GLY A 17 -3.14 -53.47 -10.58
N PHE A 18 -2.98 -52.41 -11.39
CA PHE A 18 -2.19 -52.48 -12.65
C PHE A 18 -1.59 -51.14 -13.14
N CYS A 19 -0.65 -51.21 -14.11
CA CYS A 19 0.07 -50.09 -14.74
C CYS A 19 0.25 -50.27 -16.28
N LEU A 20 0.11 -49.18 -17.06
CA LEU A 20 0.60 -48.97 -18.46
C LEU A 20 0.02 -49.96 -19.53
N ILE A 21 0.33 -49.97 -20.84
CA ILE A 21 1.30 -49.23 -21.73
C ILE A 21 0.70 -49.05 -23.16
N SER A 22 1.31 -48.16 -23.98
CA SER A 22 1.35 -48.13 -25.48
C SER A 22 0.01 -47.98 -26.26
N SER A 23 -0.07 -47.72 -27.58
CA SER A 23 0.92 -47.79 -28.69
C SER A 23 0.80 -46.65 -29.76
N VAL A 24 1.36 -46.84 -30.98
CA VAL A 24 1.73 -45.80 -31.97
C VAL A 24 1.38 -46.22 -33.42
N SER A 25 1.07 -45.25 -34.29
CA SER A 25 1.33 -45.29 -35.75
C SER A 25 1.39 -43.84 -36.31
N ALA A 26 2.02 -43.65 -37.48
CA ALA A 26 2.35 -42.33 -38.07
C ALA A 26 2.32 -42.38 -39.62
N MET A 27 2.36 -41.21 -40.28
CA MET A 27 2.88 -41.05 -41.65
C MET A 27 3.13 -39.57 -42.01
N ASP A 28 4.26 -39.37 -42.69
CA ASP A 28 4.88 -38.16 -43.24
C ASP A 28 4.08 -37.56 -44.44
N ILE A 29 4.47 -36.52 -45.21
CA ILE A 29 5.77 -35.92 -45.62
C ILE A 29 5.46 -34.54 -46.30
N ASP A 30 6.28 -33.47 -46.43
CA ASP A 30 7.46 -32.94 -45.71
C ASP A 30 7.38 -31.37 -45.69
N ASP A 31 8.28 -30.42 -46.04
CA ASP A 31 9.63 -30.33 -46.64
C ASP A 31 10.29 -28.93 -46.35
N SER A 32 11.46 -28.67 -46.96
CA SER A 32 12.27 -27.43 -47.14
C SER A 32 11.64 -26.04 -46.86
N ALA A 33 12.30 -25.04 -46.23
CA ALA A 33 13.68 -24.49 -46.36
C ALA A 33 13.88 -23.62 -47.63
N SER A 34 14.55 -22.44 -47.67
CA SER A 34 15.31 -21.68 -46.65
C SER A 34 15.60 -20.20 -47.08
N ILE A 35 15.75 -19.29 -46.09
CA ILE A 35 16.58 -18.05 -46.05
C ILE A 35 16.57 -17.07 -47.27
N TYR A 36 16.04 -15.84 -47.08
CA TYR A 36 16.73 -14.51 -47.24
C TYR A 36 15.73 -13.33 -47.24
N GLY A 37 16.23 -12.09 -47.12
CA GLY A 37 15.59 -10.91 -47.75
C GLY A 37 14.58 -10.09 -46.95
N SER A 38 15.13 -9.09 -46.23
CA SER A 38 14.68 -7.69 -45.99
C SER A 38 13.23 -7.16 -46.23
N ASP A 39 13.01 -6.02 -45.56
CA ASP A 39 12.16 -4.87 -45.94
C ASP A 39 10.71 -4.70 -45.41
N GLU A 40 10.61 -3.61 -44.62
CA GLU A 40 9.58 -2.58 -44.53
C GLU A 40 8.33 -2.62 -43.58
N LEU A 41 8.23 -1.50 -42.85
CA LEU A 41 7.06 -0.72 -42.44
C LEU A 41 6.02 -1.32 -41.47
N SER A 42 6.43 -1.26 -40.20
CA SER A 42 5.66 -0.73 -39.05
C SER A 42 4.25 -0.14 -39.27
N ASP A 43 3.36 -0.48 -38.34
CA ASP A 43 2.57 0.54 -37.62
C ASP A 43 2.58 0.22 -36.11
N SER A 44 2.59 1.28 -35.28
CA SER A 44 2.58 1.19 -33.83
C SER A 44 1.86 2.39 -33.22
N SER A 45 0.59 2.23 -32.88
CA SER A 45 -0.26 3.31 -32.38
C SER A 45 0.14 3.79 -30.97
N VAL A 46 0.73 4.99 -30.92
CA VAL A 46 1.01 5.75 -29.69
C VAL A 46 0.22 7.06 -29.73
N SER A 47 -0.41 7.43 -28.62
CA SER A 47 -1.13 8.70 -28.48
C SER A 47 -0.57 9.55 -27.35
N LEU A 48 -0.16 10.77 -27.70
CA LEU A 48 0.16 11.93 -26.86
C LEU A 48 -0.47 13.15 -27.57
N ARG A 49 -1.14 14.06 -26.87
CA ARG A 49 -0.63 15.39 -26.42
C ARG A 49 0.09 16.17 -27.54
N SER A 50 -0.17 17.46 -27.74
CA SER A 50 -0.65 18.50 -26.80
C SER A 50 -1.41 19.63 -27.52
N ASP A 51 -1.97 20.57 -26.74
CA ASP A 51 -1.90 22.06 -26.82
C ASP A 51 -1.51 22.69 -28.20
N GLU A 52 -2.01 23.86 -28.63
CA GLU A 52 -2.16 25.10 -27.84
C GLU A 52 -3.28 26.05 -28.35
N ASN A 53 -3.08 27.38 -28.43
CA ASN A 53 -4.14 28.40 -28.29
C ASN A 53 -4.07 29.57 -29.29
N SER A 54 -5.20 30.29 -29.45
CA SER A 54 -5.37 31.65 -30.02
C SER A 54 -5.17 31.85 -31.55
N VAL A 55 -5.56 32.94 -32.24
CA VAL A 55 -6.64 33.97 -32.17
C VAL A 55 -6.52 34.79 -33.48
N SER A 56 -7.64 35.10 -34.17
CA SER A 56 -7.86 36.39 -34.88
C SER A 56 -9.23 36.43 -35.59
N ASP A 57 -9.82 37.62 -35.69
CA ASP A 57 -11.08 37.90 -36.39
C ASP A 57 -10.89 38.11 -37.91
N SER A 58 -11.98 37.98 -38.69
CA SER A 58 -12.49 39.09 -39.53
C SER A 58 -13.73 38.75 -40.37
N ASN A 59 -14.33 39.82 -40.91
CA ASN A 59 -15.55 39.98 -41.71
C ASN A 59 -15.74 38.96 -42.87
N LEU A 60 -16.97 38.55 -43.25
CA LEU A 60 -18.16 39.28 -43.75
C LEU A 60 -18.03 39.81 -45.20
N ASN A 61 -18.95 39.35 -46.07
CA ASN A 61 -19.27 39.80 -47.44
C ASN A 61 -18.19 39.59 -48.52
N SER A 62 -18.51 39.31 -49.80
CA SER A 62 -19.79 38.98 -50.49
C SER A 62 -19.48 38.47 -51.92
N VAL A 63 -20.51 38.17 -52.75
CA VAL A 63 -20.43 37.84 -54.21
C VAL A 63 -19.92 36.41 -54.51
N GLU A 64 -20.60 35.54 -55.26
CA GLU A 64 -21.96 35.57 -55.85
C GLU A 64 -22.48 34.12 -56.07
N SER A 65 -23.70 33.81 -55.62
CA SER A 65 -24.60 32.73 -56.11
C SER A 65 -25.87 32.69 -55.25
N ASP A 66 -26.63 33.78 -55.33
CA ASP A 66 -27.94 33.95 -54.66
C ASP A 66 -28.93 32.86 -55.17
N ALA A 67 -29.65 32.17 -54.29
CA ALA A 67 -30.98 32.53 -53.77
C ALA A 67 -32.15 32.16 -54.71
N GLY A 68 -33.42 32.16 -54.28
CA GLY A 68 -33.91 32.57 -52.96
C GLY A 68 -35.27 31.96 -52.57
N SER A 69 -35.58 32.07 -51.28
CA SER A 69 -36.83 31.58 -50.69
C SER A 69 -37.99 32.58 -50.90
N SER A 70 -38.47 32.71 -52.13
CA SER A 70 -39.77 33.34 -52.40
C SER A 70 -40.29 32.95 -53.78
N ASN A 71 -41.49 32.38 -53.84
CA ASN A 71 -42.29 32.42 -55.06
C ASN A 71 -43.78 32.63 -54.73
N VAL A 72 -44.07 33.85 -54.29
CA VAL A 72 -45.41 34.46 -54.36
C VAL A 72 -45.18 35.80 -55.04
N ASN A 73 -45.51 35.87 -56.34
CA ASN A 73 -46.10 37.05 -56.97
C ASN A 73 -46.29 36.80 -58.48
N SER A 74 -47.55 36.74 -58.90
CA SER A 74 -48.00 37.51 -60.05
C SER A 74 -49.05 38.47 -59.51
N GLU A 75 -48.62 39.69 -59.20
CA GLU A 75 -49.51 40.74 -58.72
C GLU A 75 -50.47 41.15 -59.85
N ASN A 76 -51.65 41.63 -59.48
CA ASN A 76 -52.26 42.72 -60.23
C ASN A 76 -52.98 43.67 -59.28
N GLU A 77 -53.11 44.91 -59.72
CA GLU A 77 -53.65 46.08 -59.01
C GLU A 77 -55.05 45.80 -58.43
N VAL A 78 -55.40 46.19 -57.20
CA VAL A 78 -55.46 47.55 -56.61
C VAL A 78 -56.59 48.40 -57.19
N LEU A 79 -57.68 48.49 -56.40
CA LEU A 79 -58.76 49.49 -56.40
C LEU A 79 -59.70 49.62 -57.62
N SER A 80 -61.02 49.49 -57.34
CA SER A 80 -62.17 49.91 -58.17
C SER A 80 -62.42 49.10 -59.46
N THR A 81 -63.62 49.03 -60.06
CA THR A 81 -64.94 49.68 -59.81
C THR A 81 -66.12 48.68 -59.87
N ASP A 82 -67.19 49.01 -59.14
CA ASP A 82 -68.64 48.89 -59.43
C ASP A 82 -69.25 47.80 -60.36
N ASN A 83 -70.42 47.29 -59.90
CA ASN A 83 -71.58 46.80 -60.69
C ASN A 83 -71.43 45.46 -61.47
N THR A 84 -72.43 44.56 -61.56
CA THR A 84 -73.86 44.56 -61.12
C THR A 84 -74.46 43.12 -61.08
N VAL A 85 -75.66 42.96 -60.49
CA VAL A 85 -76.68 41.90 -60.78
C VAL A 85 -76.35 40.45 -60.29
N GLU A 86 -76.91 40.00 -59.15
CA GLU A 86 -78.14 39.16 -58.95
C GLU A 86 -77.93 37.64 -59.18
N ASP A 87 -78.49 36.68 -58.43
CA ASP A 87 -79.12 36.58 -57.08
C ASP A 87 -78.97 35.06 -56.66
N SER A 88 -79.41 34.46 -55.53
CA SER A 88 -80.45 34.83 -54.58
C SER A 88 -80.30 34.34 -53.13
N ASN A 89 -80.54 35.32 -52.24
CA ASN A 89 -81.27 35.30 -50.96
C ASN A 89 -81.50 33.99 -50.16
N LEU A 90 -81.10 34.02 -48.87
CA LEU A 90 -82.05 34.00 -47.74
C LEU A 90 -81.33 34.28 -46.39
N GLU A 91 -81.71 35.35 -45.67
CA GLU A 91 -81.20 35.65 -44.31
C GLU A 91 -82.26 36.18 -43.31
N TYR A 92 -81.88 37.01 -42.31
CA TYR A 92 -82.33 36.87 -40.90
C TYR A 92 -83.21 38.00 -40.30
N ASP A 93 -84.33 37.60 -39.67
CA ASP A 93 -85.04 38.16 -38.48
C ASP A 93 -85.62 39.62 -38.42
N SER A 94 -86.55 39.80 -37.47
CA SER A 94 -87.01 41.04 -36.79
C SER A 94 -88.25 41.86 -37.26
N SER A 95 -89.38 41.63 -36.56
CA SER A 95 -90.37 42.58 -35.98
C SER A 95 -90.97 43.83 -36.73
N ILE A 96 -92.31 43.88 -36.77
CA ILE A 96 -93.22 45.02 -36.37
C ILE A 96 -93.04 46.38 -37.11
N LYS A 97 -94.02 47.02 -37.80
CA LYS A 97 -95.49 47.16 -37.59
C LYS A 97 -96.25 47.66 -38.87
N SER A 98 -97.58 47.53 -38.87
CA SER A 98 -98.59 47.98 -39.89
C SER A 98 -98.45 49.44 -40.40
N SER A 99 -98.94 49.85 -41.59
CA SER A 99 -100.34 49.84 -42.12
C SER A 99 -100.35 50.26 -43.64
N ASN A 100 -101.41 50.51 -44.46
CA ASN A 100 -102.91 50.49 -44.36
C ASN A 100 -103.60 50.59 -45.76
N ASN A 101 -104.85 50.09 -45.94
CA ASN A 101 -105.94 50.57 -46.85
C ASN A 101 -105.75 50.69 -48.41
N LEU A 102 -106.76 50.81 -49.30
CA LEU A 102 -108.25 50.97 -49.20
C LEU A 102 -109.01 50.40 -50.44
N LEU A 103 -110.34 50.24 -50.32
CA LEU A 103 -111.39 50.03 -51.37
C LEU A 103 -111.39 48.67 -52.12
N GLY A 104 -112.54 48.06 -52.46
CA GLY A 104 -113.96 48.35 -52.17
C GLY A 104 -114.84 47.13 -52.48
N ALA A 105 -116.17 47.12 -52.30
CA ALA A 105 -117.10 48.15 -51.81
C ALA A 105 -118.42 47.52 -51.27
N SER A 106 -119.23 48.33 -50.56
CA SER A 106 -120.70 48.18 -50.30
C SER A 106 -121.24 46.93 -49.58
N SER A 107 -122.32 46.99 -48.76
CA SER A 107 -123.01 48.12 -48.09
C SER A 107 -124.15 47.59 -47.17
N GLN A 108 -124.39 48.25 -46.02
CA GLN A 108 -125.69 48.28 -45.30
C GLN A 108 -126.23 46.91 -44.75
N SER A 109 -127.24 46.83 -43.87
CA SER A 109 -128.02 47.84 -43.11
C SER A 109 -128.26 47.39 -41.66
N ASP A 110 -128.88 48.26 -40.86
CA ASP A 110 -129.50 47.96 -39.58
C ASP A 110 -130.71 46.99 -39.65
N SER A 111 -131.24 46.73 -38.45
CA SER A 111 -132.62 46.35 -38.08
C SER A 111 -132.99 44.86 -37.91
N ASP A 112 -133.75 44.63 -36.84
CA ASP A 112 -134.43 43.38 -36.49
C ASP A 112 -135.48 42.95 -37.52
N VAL A 113 -135.69 41.64 -37.65
CA VAL A 113 -137.04 41.06 -37.48
C VAL A 113 -136.93 39.72 -36.74
N LEU A 114 -137.81 39.51 -35.77
CA LEU A 114 -138.01 38.22 -35.10
C LEU A 114 -138.53 37.15 -36.09
N GLN A 115 -137.72 36.15 -36.39
CA GLN A 115 -138.20 34.81 -36.70
C GLN A 115 -137.54 33.77 -35.80
N ALA A 116 -138.34 32.88 -35.23
CA ALA A 116 -137.92 31.84 -34.30
C ALA A 116 -137.09 30.76 -35.02
N THR A 117 -135.82 31.06 -35.24
CA THR A 117 -134.90 30.21 -36.00
C THR A 117 -134.61 28.91 -35.24
N ALA A 118 -134.82 27.77 -35.91
CA ALA A 118 -134.50 26.46 -35.34
C ALA A 118 -133.01 26.41 -34.95
N LYS A 119 -132.72 26.22 -33.65
CA LYS A 119 -131.36 26.31 -33.11
C LYS A 119 -130.38 25.45 -33.92
N THR A 120 -129.26 26.05 -34.31
CA THR A 120 -128.29 25.38 -35.18
C THR A 120 -127.80 24.09 -34.53
N LYS A 121 -127.96 22.97 -35.23
CA LYS A 121 -127.53 21.64 -34.75
C LYS A 121 -126.04 21.67 -34.44
N THR A 122 -125.62 21.03 -33.35
CA THR A 122 -124.20 20.92 -32.99
C THR A 122 -123.71 19.48 -33.04
N THR A 123 -122.42 19.32 -33.29
CA THR A 123 -121.73 18.03 -33.33
C THR A 123 -120.64 18.01 -32.27
N LEU A 124 -120.74 17.07 -31.33
CA LEU A 124 -119.65 16.72 -30.44
C LEU A 124 -118.85 15.56 -31.04
N LYS A 125 -117.56 15.78 -31.28
CA LYS A 125 -116.63 14.75 -31.76
C LYS A 125 -115.54 14.48 -30.73
N GLY A 126 -115.53 13.27 -30.20
CA GLY A 126 -114.49 12.80 -29.28
C GLY A 126 -113.26 12.22 -29.99
N SER A 127 -112.16 12.14 -29.24
CA SER A 127 -110.95 11.41 -29.63
C SER A 127 -111.13 9.88 -29.55
N SER A 128 -110.06 9.13 -29.88
CA SER A 128 -110.01 7.67 -29.88
C SER A 128 -110.72 7.03 -28.67
N SER A 129 -111.58 6.03 -28.96
CA SER A 129 -112.25 5.20 -27.93
C SER A 129 -111.29 4.34 -27.10
N SER A 130 -110.01 4.25 -27.48
CA SER A 130 -108.94 3.68 -26.67
C SER A 130 -107.91 4.74 -26.26
N ILE A 131 -107.62 4.84 -24.96
CA ILE A 131 -106.72 5.85 -24.39
C ILE A 131 -105.79 5.25 -23.32
N TYR A 132 -104.54 5.69 -23.28
CA TYR A 132 -103.62 5.31 -22.20
C TYR A 132 -103.92 6.12 -20.92
N ARG A 133 -103.89 5.44 -19.78
CA ARG A 133 -104.04 6.05 -18.46
C ARG A 133 -103.04 7.22 -18.28
N GLY A 134 -103.57 8.38 -17.86
CA GLY A 134 -102.82 9.64 -17.71
C GLY A 134 -102.81 10.55 -18.93
N ASN A 135 -103.32 10.11 -20.09
CA ASN A 135 -103.52 10.99 -21.26
C ASN A 135 -104.87 11.72 -21.18
N SER A 136 -105.01 12.81 -21.93
CA SER A 136 -106.27 13.54 -22.06
C SER A 136 -107.13 13.05 -23.22
N TYR A 137 -108.42 12.83 -22.95
CA TYR A 137 -109.43 12.60 -23.98
C TYR A 137 -109.89 13.95 -24.53
N THR A 138 -109.63 14.19 -25.82
CA THR A 138 -110.06 15.41 -26.51
C THR A 138 -111.52 15.30 -26.91
N LEU A 139 -112.26 16.40 -26.75
CA LEU A 139 -113.64 16.55 -27.20
C LEU A 139 -113.78 17.92 -27.89
N THR A 140 -114.15 17.91 -29.17
CA THR A 140 -114.34 19.10 -29.99
C THR A 140 -115.83 19.32 -30.28
N LEU A 141 -116.29 20.55 -30.15
CA LEU A 141 -117.66 20.99 -30.43
C LEU A 141 -117.68 21.87 -31.69
N THR A 142 -118.52 21.52 -32.66
CA THR A 142 -118.80 22.35 -33.84
C THR A 142 -120.29 22.58 -34.03
N ASP A 143 -120.65 23.58 -34.84
CA ASP A 143 -121.97 23.66 -35.46
C ASP A 143 -122.12 22.68 -36.64
N SER A 144 -123.30 22.68 -37.27
CA SER A 144 -123.65 21.84 -38.42
C SER A 144 -122.95 22.21 -39.73
N LYS A 145 -122.20 23.32 -39.76
CA LYS A 145 -121.32 23.71 -40.88
C LYS A 145 -119.85 23.41 -40.59
N GLY A 146 -119.54 22.80 -39.44
CA GLY A 146 -118.19 22.46 -39.01
C GLY A 146 -117.43 23.60 -38.30
N LYS A 147 -118.07 24.76 -38.05
CA LYS A 147 -117.43 25.88 -37.35
C LYS A 147 -117.23 25.52 -35.87
N VAL A 148 -115.99 25.64 -35.38
CA VAL A 148 -115.65 25.35 -33.99
C VAL A 148 -116.30 26.34 -33.01
N LEU A 149 -116.85 25.82 -31.90
CA LEU A 149 -117.56 26.62 -30.90
C LEU A 149 -116.72 26.79 -29.63
N SER A 150 -116.02 27.92 -29.54
CA SER A 150 -115.22 28.36 -28.38
C SER A 150 -116.09 28.84 -27.21
N GLY A 151 -115.55 28.80 -25.98
CA GLY A 151 -116.18 29.33 -24.77
C GLY A 151 -117.38 28.53 -24.25
N GLN A 152 -117.69 27.39 -24.84
CA GLN A 152 -118.87 26.57 -24.52
C GLN A 152 -118.57 25.55 -23.42
N LYS A 153 -119.48 25.43 -22.44
CA LYS A 153 -119.37 24.42 -21.38
C LYS A 153 -119.86 23.05 -21.88
N VAL A 154 -118.95 22.09 -21.95
CA VAL A 154 -119.23 20.69 -22.29
C VAL A 154 -118.95 19.79 -21.09
N SER A 155 -119.75 18.74 -20.93
CA SER A 155 -119.69 17.84 -19.78
C SER A 155 -119.36 16.41 -20.19
N TYR A 156 -118.55 15.75 -19.36
CA TYR A 156 -118.15 14.36 -19.49
C TYR A 156 -118.64 13.62 -18.23
N LYS A 157 -119.50 12.62 -18.38
CA LYS A 157 -119.91 11.71 -17.29
C LYS A 157 -119.24 10.35 -17.50
N VAL A 158 -118.26 10.01 -16.67
CA VAL A 158 -117.49 8.77 -16.76
C VAL A 158 -117.20 8.20 -15.37
N ASN A 159 -117.32 6.88 -15.21
CA ASN A 159 -117.15 6.19 -13.92
C ASN A 159 -117.92 6.87 -12.76
N GLY A 160 -119.21 7.15 -12.99
CA GLY A 160 -120.11 7.80 -12.04
C GLY A 160 -119.91 9.32 -11.83
N LYS A 161 -118.76 9.89 -12.21
CA LYS A 161 -118.42 11.29 -11.97
C LYS A 161 -118.60 12.17 -13.20
N THR A 162 -119.18 13.35 -13.01
CA THR A 162 -119.29 14.40 -14.03
C THR A 162 -118.11 15.38 -13.92
N TYR A 163 -117.55 15.77 -15.06
CA TYR A 163 -116.57 16.84 -15.22
C TYR A 163 -117.08 17.82 -16.27
N THR A 164 -117.06 19.12 -16.00
CA THR A 164 -117.46 20.15 -16.98
C THR A 164 -116.24 21.00 -17.33
N LEU A 165 -115.93 21.12 -18.62
CA LEU A 165 -114.83 21.92 -19.15
C LEU A 165 -115.37 22.95 -20.16
N THR A 166 -114.66 24.06 -20.33
CA THR A 166 -114.99 25.09 -21.32
C THR A 166 -114.12 24.93 -22.56
N THR A 167 -114.70 24.98 -23.75
CA THR A 167 -113.95 24.84 -25.02
C THR A 167 -112.97 26.00 -25.26
N ASP A 168 -111.79 25.66 -25.76
CA ASP A 168 -110.76 26.60 -26.17
C ASP A 168 -111.09 27.29 -27.51
N SER A 169 -110.16 28.14 -28.00
CA SER A 169 -110.28 28.83 -29.29
C SER A 169 -110.35 27.90 -30.51
N LYS A 170 -110.11 26.59 -30.34
CA LYS A 170 -110.27 25.52 -31.35
C LYS A 170 -111.51 24.67 -31.08
N GLY A 171 -112.46 25.18 -30.29
CA GLY A 171 -113.70 24.49 -29.91
C GLY A 171 -113.46 23.21 -29.10
N SER A 172 -112.30 23.06 -28.47
CA SER A 172 -111.80 21.78 -27.95
C SER A 172 -111.60 21.78 -26.43
N THR A 173 -111.77 20.61 -25.82
CA THR A 173 -111.61 20.36 -24.38
C THR A 173 -110.82 19.07 -24.13
N TYR A 174 -110.13 18.99 -22.98
CA TYR A 174 -109.11 17.97 -22.72
C TYR A 174 -109.23 17.36 -21.31
N LEU A 175 -110.03 16.30 -21.14
CA LEU A 175 -110.19 15.64 -19.84
C LEU A 175 -109.12 14.57 -19.60
N GLN A 176 -108.27 14.74 -18.58
CA GLN A 176 -107.24 13.74 -18.24
C GLN A 176 -107.84 12.45 -17.62
N ILE A 177 -107.64 11.32 -18.27
CA ILE A 177 -108.22 10.02 -17.88
C ILE A 177 -107.23 9.26 -16.96
N ASN A 178 -107.38 9.45 -15.66
CA ASN A 178 -106.54 8.81 -14.63
C ASN A 178 -107.13 7.51 -14.02
N LEU A 179 -108.25 7.02 -14.58
CA LEU A 179 -108.93 5.78 -14.18
C LEU A 179 -108.00 4.56 -14.27
N LYS A 180 -108.35 3.46 -13.58
CA LYS A 180 -107.65 2.17 -13.74
C LYS A 180 -107.85 1.61 -15.16
N GLU A 181 -107.07 0.60 -15.51
CA GLU A 181 -107.24 -0.17 -16.74
C GLU A 181 -108.61 -0.86 -16.77
N GLY A 182 -109.36 -0.72 -17.87
CA GLY A 182 -110.73 -1.22 -18.00
C GLY A 182 -111.55 -0.54 -19.08
N LYS A 183 -112.79 -0.98 -19.29
CA LYS A 183 -113.76 -0.33 -20.19
C LYS A 183 -114.77 0.48 -19.37
N TYR A 184 -114.99 1.74 -19.76
CA TYR A 184 -115.91 2.65 -19.07
C TYR A 184 -116.85 3.31 -20.08
N THR A 185 -118.15 3.29 -19.83
CA THR A 185 -119.09 4.15 -20.56
C THR A 185 -118.84 5.60 -20.17
N MET A 186 -118.55 6.43 -21.17
CA MET A 186 -118.40 7.88 -21.03
C MET A 186 -119.45 8.58 -21.90
N VAL A 187 -120.33 9.37 -21.27
CA VAL A 187 -121.28 10.23 -21.97
C VAL A 187 -120.70 11.63 -22.06
N CYS A 188 -120.57 12.15 -23.28
CA CYS A 188 -120.14 13.51 -23.56
C CYS A 188 -121.36 14.32 -24.01
N SER A 189 -121.63 15.47 -23.38
CA SER A 189 -122.80 16.29 -23.68
C SER A 189 -122.51 17.80 -23.67
N TYR A 190 -123.22 18.51 -24.54
CA TYR A 190 -123.33 19.97 -24.60
C TYR A 190 -124.81 20.32 -24.39
N GLY A 191 -125.11 21.12 -23.39
CA GLY A 191 -126.49 21.47 -23.01
C GLY A 191 -127.22 22.38 -23.99
N GLY A 192 -126.56 22.81 -25.08
CA GLY A 192 -127.06 23.86 -25.95
C GLY A 192 -126.83 25.26 -25.37
N SER A 193 -127.30 26.27 -26.11
CA SER A 193 -127.33 27.68 -25.71
C SER A 193 -128.59 28.35 -26.28
N SER A 194 -128.65 29.68 -26.36
CA SER A 194 -129.69 30.40 -27.09
C SER A 194 -129.65 30.05 -28.59
N ALA A 195 -128.49 30.18 -29.24
CA ALA A 195 -128.31 29.98 -30.68
C ALA A 195 -128.11 28.52 -31.11
N TYR A 196 -127.52 27.69 -30.24
CA TYR A 196 -127.08 26.34 -30.60
C TYR A 196 -127.89 25.24 -29.90
N ALA A 197 -128.25 24.20 -30.64
CA ALA A 197 -128.95 23.05 -30.10
C ALA A 197 -128.03 22.19 -29.22
N ALA A 198 -128.61 21.51 -28.23
CA ALA A 198 -127.92 20.52 -27.44
C ALA A 198 -127.46 19.33 -28.30
N SER A 199 -126.36 18.70 -27.90
CA SER A 199 -125.86 17.47 -28.52
C SER A 199 -125.18 16.58 -27.49
N SER A 200 -125.20 15.27 -27.72
CA SER A 200 -124.51 14.31 -26.86
C SER A 200 -124.19 13.01 -27.60
N PHE A 201 -123.17 12.29 -27.15
CA PHE A 201 -122.92 10.92 -27.54
C PHE A 201 -122.39 10.10 -26.35
N SER A 202 -122.47 8.78 -26.47
CA SER A 202 -121.88 7.84 -25.53
C SER A 202 -120.75 7.06 -26.20
N VAL A 203 -119.64 6.82 -25.51
CA VAL A 203 -118.51 6.02 -25.99
C VAL A 203 -118.03 5.04 -24.92
N THR A 204 -117.77 3.80 -25.33
CA THR A 204 -117.10 2.80 -24.49
C THR A 204 -115.60 3.07 -24.50
N LEU A 205 -115.14 3.86 -23.55
CA LEU A 205 -113.75 4.26 -23.40
C LEU A 205 -112.92 3.10 -22.81
N SER A 206 -112.02 2.55 -23.61
CA SER A 206 -111.05 1.53 -23.19
C SER A 206 -109.78 2.20 -22.65
N VAL A 207 -109.60 2.16 -21.33
CA VAL A 207 -108.44 2.70 -20.64
C VAL A 207 -107.35 1.62 -20.57
N LEU A 208 -106.20 1.91 -21.19
CA LEU A 208 -105.08 0.99 -21.35
C LEU A 208 -103.94 1.33 -20.37
N LYS A 209 -103.18 0.31 -19.91
CA LYS A 209 -101.95 0.55 -19.13
C LYS A 209 -101.00 1.37 -19.98
N ASN A 210 -100.61 2.54 -19.49
CA ASN A 210 -99.69 3.41 -20.19
C ASN A 210 -98.32 2.71 -20.31
N PRO A 211 -97.78 2.48 -21.52
CA PRO A 211 -96.54 1.73 -21.70
C PRO A 211 -95.30 2.48 -21.20
N ASN A 212 -95.45 3.74 -20.78
CA ASN A 212 -94.40 4.54 -20.15
C ASN A 212 -94.67 4.78 -18.65
N ALA A 213 -95.71 4.16 -18.06
CA ALA A 213 -95.92 4.13 -16.61
C ALA A 213 -95.20 2.93 -15.97
N PHE A 214 -94.40 3.23 -14.96
CA PHE A 214 -93.65 2.23 -14.19
C PHE A 214 -94.03 2.32 -12.71
N SER A 215 -94.37 1.19 -12.10
CA SER A 215 -94.59 1.12 -10.66
C SER A 215 -93.28 1.33 -9.89
N ILE A 216 -93.37 1.77 -8.63
CA ILE A 216 -92.19 1.96 -7.77
C ILE A 216 -91.39 0.65 -7.66
N LYS A 217 -92.08 -0.50 -7.52
CA LYS A 217 -91.44 -1.82 -7.45
C LYS A 217 -90.61 -2.16 -8.69
N GLU A 218 -91.11 -1.87 -9.91
CA GLU A 218 -90.36 -2.11 -11.15
C GLU A 218 -89.07 -1.26 -11.21
N ILE A 219 -89.09 -0.05 -10.62
CA ILE A 219 -87.93 0.85 -10.54
C ILE A 219 -86.96 0.41 -9.43
N GLU A 220 -87.46 -0.13 -8.32
CA GLU A 220 -86.64 -0.71 -7.24
C GLU A 220 -85.97 -2.03 -7.67
N ASP A 221 -86.65 -2.88 -8.43
CA ASP A 221 -86.08 -4.08 -9.04
C ASP A 221 -84.97 -3.73 -10.04
N ALA A 222 -85.18 -2.68 -10.85
CA ALA A 222 -84.14 -2.12 -11.71
C ALA A 222 -82.97 -1.50 -10.91
N ALA A 223 -83.25 -0.84 -9.78
CA ALA A 223 -82.25 -0.27 -8.89
C ALA A 223 -81.34 -1.35 -8.27
N THR A 224 -81.91 -2.47 -7.82
CA THR A 224 -81.15 -3.67 -7.40
C THR A 224 -80.19 -4.13 -8.49
N ASN A 225 -80.64 -4.16 -9.75
CA ASN A 225 -79.82 -4.58 -10.89
C ASN A 225 -78.69 -3.58 -11.21
N VAL A 226 -78.96 -2.26 -11.21
CA VAL A 226 -77.91 -1.23 -11.37
C VAL A 226 -76.88 -1.33 -10.25
N LYS A 227 -77.34 -1.52 -8.99
CA LYS A 227 -76.46 -1.67 -7.83
C LYS A 227 -75.47 -2.82 -8.02
N ASN A 228 -75.98 -4.00 -8.36
CA ASN A 228 -75.20 -5.21 -8.54
C ASN A 228 -74.27 -5.11 -9.77
N TYR A 229 -74.74 -4.47 -10.85
CA TYR A 229 -73.91 -4.24 -12.05
C TYR A 229 -72.70 -3.34 -11.75
N VAL A 230 -72.88 -2.22 -11.05
CA VAL A 230 -71.76 -1.33 -10.69
C VAL A 230 -70.81 -2.04 -9.72
N ALA A 231 -71.32 -2.77 -8.74
CA ALA A 231 -70.50 -3.54 -7.80
C ALA A 231 -69.52 -4.49 -8.53
N LYS A 232 -70.01 -5.21 -9.55
CA LYS A 232 -69.23 -6.13 -10.40
C LYS A 232 -68.32 -5.42 -11.42
N ASN A 233 -68.83 -4.43 -12.15
CA ASN A 233 -68.21 -3.90 -13.37
C ASN A 233 -67.49 -2.55 -13.20
N LYS A 234 -67.65 -1.86 -12.05
CA LYS A 234 -67.04 -0.54 -11.76
C LYS A 234 -67.40 0.58 -12.76
N LYS A 235 -68.50 0.40 -13.48
CA LYS A 235 -69.15 1.37 -14.38
C LYS A 235 -70.66 1.22 -14.29
N LEU A 236 -71.41 2.28 -14.60
CA LEU A 236 -72.85 2.13 -14.86
C LEU A 236 -73.06 1.23 -16.09
N PRO A 237 -74.17 0.48 -16.16
CA PRO A 237 -74.60 -0.11 -17.42
C PRO A 237 -75.11 0.98 -18.36
N SER A 238 -75.05 0.76 -19.68
CA SER A 238 -75.61 1.70 -20.68
C SER A 238 -77.14 1.72 -20.65
N THR A 239 -77.75 0.56 -20.39
CA THR A 239 -79.19 0.35 -20.28
C THR A 239 -79.54 -0.51 -19.06
N VAL A 240 -80.80 -0.48 -18.62
CA VAL A 240 -81.33 -1.36 -17.57
C VAL A 240 -82.77 -1.74 -17.89
N LYS A 241 -83.16 -2.98 -17.56
CA LYS A 241 -84.54 -3.44 -17.69
C LYS A 241 -85.38 -2.93 -16.50
N VAL A 242 -86.47 -2.24 -16.79
CA VAL A 242 -87.47 -1.72 -15.84
C VAL A 242 -88.83 -2.28 -16.26
N GLY A 243 -89.41 -3.15 -15.43
CA GLY A 243 -90.58 -3.95 -15.84
C GLY A 243 -90.28 -4.77 -17.09
N SER A 244 -91.10 -4.60 -18.14
CA SER A 244 -90.90 -5.25 -19.45
C SER A 244 -89.89 -4.53 -20.36
N LYS A 245 -89.60 -3.24 -20.14
CA LYS A 245 -88.82 -2.39 -21.06
C LYS A 245 -87.33 -2.31 -20.71
N THR A 246 -86.48 -2.29 -21.73
CA THR A 246 -85.06 -1.88 -21.60
C THR A 246 -84.96 -0.36 -21.80
N LEU A 247 -84.53 0.35 -20.77
CA LEU A 247 -84.38 1.82 -20.77
C LEU A 247 -82.91 2.23 -20.77
N LYS A 248 -82.60 3.41 -21.31
CA LYS A 248 -81.29 4.06 -21.13
C LYS A 248 -81.03 4.33 -19.66
N ILE A 249 -79.77 4.32 -19.23
CA ILE A 249 -79.44 4.64 -17.83
C ILE A 249 -79.82 6.07 -17.41
N SER A 250 -79.94 7.00 -18.38
CA SER A 250 -80.46 8.36 -18.17
C SER A 250 -81.99 8.39 -17.93
N GLU A 251 -82.73 7.49 -18.58
CA GLU A 251 -84.17 7.31 -18.38
C GLU A 251 -84.47 6.66 -17.03
N PHE A 252 -83.67 5.65 -16.64
CA PHE A 252 -83.68 5.11 -15.29
C PHE A 252 -83.33 6.18 -14.23
N SER A 253 -82.32 7.02 -14.45
CA SER A 253 -81.99 8.10 -13.50
C SER A 253 -83.15 9.06 -13.25
N TYR A 254 -83.99 9.31 -14.26
CA TYR A 254 -85.22 10.10 -14.11
C TYR A 254 -86.27 9.36 -13.27
N LEU A 255 -86.57 8.11 -13.62
CA LEU A 255 -87.53 7.26 -12.88
C LEU A 255 -87.11 7.07 -11.42
N ALA A 256 -85.83 6.82 -11.16
CA ALA A 256 -85.29 6.69 -9.81
C ALA A 256 -85.41 7.99 -9.00
N SER A 257 -85.15 9.15 -9.63
CA SER A 257 -85.34 10.46 -8.99
C SER A 257 -86.81 10.70 -8.65
N LYS A 258 -87.74 10.41 -9.57
CA LYS A 258 -89.19 10.48 -9.33
C LYS A 258 -89.63 9.53 -8.22
N ALA A 259 -89.12 8.29 -8.19
CA ALA A 259 -89.46 7.30 -7.16
C ALA A 259 -89.03 7.78 -5.76
N ILE A 260 -87.81 8.28 -5.61
CA ILE A 260 -87.33 8.87 -4.35
C ILE A 260 -88.20 10.07 -3.91
N SER A 261 -88.58 10.95 -4.84
CA SER A 261 -89.45 12.09 -4.56
C SER A 261 -90.88 11.68 -4.17
N ASN A 262 -91.45 10.69 -4.87
CA ASN A 262 -92.77 10.13 -4.59
C ASN A 262 -92.82 9.43 -3.24
N LEU A 263 -91.84 8.58 -2.93
CA LEU A 263 -91.70 7.88 -1.66
C LEU A 263 -91.56 8.85 -0.48
N ASN A 264 -90.76 9.92 -0.62
CA ASN A 264 -90.68 10.95 0.42
C ASN A 264 -91.99 11.75 0.59
N SER A 265 -92.92 11.64 -0.36
CA SER A 265 -94.23 12.29 -0.33
C SER A 265 -95.39 11.31 -0.06
N ASN A 266 -95.08 10.07 0.34
CA ASN A 266 -96.03 8.95 0.48
C ASN A 266 -96.90 8.65 -0.77
N LYS A 267 -96.50 9.11 -1.95
CA LYS A 267 -97.22 8.91 -3.23
C LYS A 267 -96.86 7.55 -3.83
N LYS A 268 -97.78 6.59 -3.74
CA LYS A 268 -97.57 5.20 -4.25
C LYS A 268 -98.03 4.98 -5.70
N GLY A 269 -98.39 6.03 -6.43
CA GLY A 269 -98.83 5.95 -7.83
C GLY A 269 -97.69 5.71 -8.82
N ASP A 270 -98.05 5.17 -9.99
CA ASP A 270 -97.13 4.89 -11.10
C ASP A 270 -96.44 6.16 -11.62
N ILE A 271 -95.22 5.99 -12.14
CA ILE A 271 -94.36 7.07 -12.59
C ILE A 271 -94.26 7.04 -14.11
N LEU A 272 -94.68 8.14 -14.75
CA LEU A 272 -94.58 8.34 -16.19
C LEU A 272 -93.16 8.75 -16.60
N LEU A 273 -92.54 7.97 -17.48
CA LEU A 273 -91.30 8.32 -18.18
C LEU A 273 -91.58 9.38 -19.26
N VAL A 274 -90.84 10.50 -19.23
CA VAL A 274 -90.91 11.51 -20.30
C VAL A 274 -90.12 11.07 -21.53
N SER A 275 -90.67 11.32 -22.71
CA SER A 275 -90.02 11.02 -24.00
C SER A 275 -88.81 11.92 -24.28
N GLY A 276 -87.90 11.43 -25.11
CA GLY A 276 -86.79 12.22 -25.67
C GLY A 276 -85.54 12.36 -24.79
N ILE A 277 -85.39 11.58 -23.71
CA ILE A 277 -84.21 11.69 -22.83
C ILE A 277 -82.94 11.24 -23.57
N SER A 278 -81.97 12.16 -23.64
CA SER A 278 -80.65 11.96 -24.21
C SER A 278 -79.71 11.21 -23.25
N ASN A 279 -78.72 10.50 -23.79
CA ASN A 279 -77.66 9.86 -23.00
C ASN A 279 -76.66 10.90 -22.48
N ARG A 280 -76.06 10.63 -21.31
CA ARG A 280 -75.10 11.53 -20.67
C ARG A 280 -73.83 10.79 -20.24
N ASN A 281 -72.69 11.30 -20.71
CA ASN A 281 -71.37 10.89 -20.23
C ASN A 281 -71.00 11.69 -18.96
N SER A 282 -70.37 11.03 -17.98
CA SER A 282 -69.95 11.66 -16.73
C SER A 282 -68.59 12.34 -16.86
N SER A 283 -68.48 13.59 -16.42
CA SER A 283 -67.17 14.23 -16.20
C SER A 283 -66.49 13.67 -14.96
N ALA A 284 -65.19 13.36 -15.05
CA ALA A 284 -64.40 12.80 -13.96
C ALA A 284 -64.31 13.77 -12.77
N HIS A 285 -64.83 13.36 -11.61
CA HIS A 285 -64.76 14.10 -10.34
C HIS A 285 -64.55 13.09 -9.22
N SER A 286 -63.51 13.28 -8.41
CA SER A 286 -63.35 12.57 -7.14
C SER A 286 -64.29 13.18 -6.10
N PHE A 287 -65.17 12.36 -5.55
CA PHE A 287 -66.08 12.77 -4.47
C PHE A 287 -66.33 11.56 -3.57
N LYS A 288 -66.06 11.71 -2.27
CA LYS A 288 -66.38 10.73 -1.24
C LYS A 288 -66.97 11.45 -0.04
N SER A 289 -68.26 11.27 0.24
CA SER A 289 -68.93 11.87 1.39
C SER A 289 -70.23 11.14 1.76
N THR A 290 -70.67 11.33 3.00
CA THR A 290 -72.01 10.96 3.48
C THR A 290 -73.00 12.03 3.01
N VAL A 291 -74.00 11.62 2.22
CA VAL A 291 -75.04 12.52 1.70
C VAL A 291 -76.36 12.22 2.38
N TYR A 292 -76.81 13.13 3.23
CA TYR A 292 -78.01 13.04 4.05
C TYR A 292 -79.30 13.20 3.23
N LYS A 293 -80.43 12.81 3.84
CA LYS A 293 -81.76 12.77 3.22
C LYS A 293 -82.14 14.05 2.49
N ALA A 294 -82.01 15.22 3.12
CA ALA A 294 -82.29 16.51 2.48
C ALA A 294 -81.46 16.74 1.20
N GLN A 295 -80.19 16.33 1.20
CA GLN A 295 -79.26 16.55 0.09
C GLN A 295 -79.54 15.61 -1.09
N TYR A 296 -79.85 14.32 -0.85
CA TYR A 296 -80.22 13.43 -1.97
C TYR A 296 -81.62 13.72 -2.53
N LEU A 297 -82.53 14.26 -1.71
CA LEU A 297 -83.84 14.75 -2.18
C LEU A 297 -83.70 16.00 -3.06
N ASP A 298 -82.82 16.93 -2.70
CA ASP A 298 -82.45 18.07 -3.53
C ASP A 298 -81.83 17.62 -4.87
N LEU A 299 -80.89 16.67 -4.84
CA LEU A 299 -80.32 16.07 -6.05
C LEU A 299 -81.38 15.41 -6.94
N ALA A 300 -82.36 14.69 -6.36
CA ALA A 300 -83.47 14.10 -7.10
C ALA A 300 -84.38 15.17 -7.73
N LYS A 301 -84.79 16.19 -6.97
CA LYS A 301 -85.60 17.33 -7.45
C LYS A 301 -84.91 18.07 -8.62
N LYS A 302 -83.62 18.37 -8.48
CA LYS A 302 -82.81 19.01 -9.53
C LYS A 302 -82.70 18.13 -10.78
N THR A 303 -82.52 16.82 -10.61
CA THR A 303 -82.46 15.86 -11.73
C THR A 303 -83.79 15.74 -12.46
N ILE A 304 -84.92 15.70 -11.75
CA ILE A 304 -86.28 15.74 -12.32
C ILE A 304 -86.44 17.00 -13.18
N SER A 305 -86.31 18.19 -12.58
CA SER A 305 -86.51 19.47 -13.26
C SER A 305 -85.60 19.64 -14.48
N ARG A 306 -84.33 19.25 -14.38
CA ARG A 306 -83.34 19.36 -15.47
C ARG A 306 -83.63 18.44 -16.66
N ILE A 307 -84.27 17.29 -16.41
CA ILE A 307 -84.68 16.34 -17.46
C ILE A 307 -86.01 16.77 -18.09
N GLU A 308 -86.96 17.26 -17.30
CA GLU A 308 -88.25 17.77 -17.82
C GLU A 308 -88.05 18.99 -18.71
N THR A 309 -87.26 19.98 -18.27
CA THR A 309 -87.00 21.23 -19.00
C THR A 309 -86.04 21.11 -20.18
N LYS A 310 -85.01 20.25 -20.08
CA LYS A 310 -83.89 20.22 -21.04
C LYS A 310 -83.52 18.82 -21.55
N LYS A 311 -84.41 17.83 -21.38
CA LYS A 311 -84.34 16.46 -21.95
C LYS A 311 -83.00 15.72 -21.75
N ALA A 312 -82.25 16.10 -20.72
CA ALA A 312 -80.90 15.60 -20.43
C ALA A 312 -80.59 15.72 -18.94
N PRO A 313 -80.05 14.68 -18.27
CA PRO A 313 -79.51 14.82 -16.92
C PRO A 313 -78.25 15.68 -16.90
N SER A 314 -77.91 16.27 -15.75
CA SER A 314 -76.69 17.07 -15.62
C SER A 314 -75.43 16.19 -15.59
N THR A 315 -74.32 16.67 -16.15
CA THR A 315 -72.99 16.02 -16.04
C THR A 315 -72.57 15.82 -14.58
N TYR A 316 -72.91 16.78 -13.72
CA TYR A 316 -72.73 16.73 -12.27
C TYR A 316 -73.71 17.67 -11.55
N TRP A 317 -73.84 17.49 -10.25
CA TRP A 317 -74.49 18.42 -9.33
C TRP A 317 -73.54 18.75 -8.18
N SER A 318 -73.47 20.03 -7.80
CA SER A 318 -72.79 20.46 -6.58
C SER A 318 -73.64 20.08 -5.37
N VAL A 319 -73.10 19.23 -4.50
CA VAL A 319 -73.73 18.84 -3.23
C VAL A 319 -73.40 19.91 -2.19
N LYS A 320 -74.42 20.44 -1.51
CA LYS A 320 -74.27 21.44 -0.44
C LYS A 320 -74.61 20.84 0.92
N ASP A 321 -73.90 21.23 1.98
CA ASP A 321 -74.27 20.93 3.36
C ASP A 321 -75.38 21.86 3.89
N SER A 322 -75.74 21.73 5.17
CA SER A 322 -76.77 22.52 5.84
C SER A 322 -76.44 24.01 5.95
N SER A 323 -75.17 24.43 5.84
CA SER A 323 -74.77 25.84 5.74
C SER A 323 -74.86 26.39 4.32
N GLY A 324 -75.21 25.56 3.34
CA GLY A 324 -75.23 25.92 1.92
C GLY A 324 -73.85 25.92 1.25
N LYS A 325 -72.79 25.54 1.98
CA LYS A 325 -71.42 25.37 1.47
C LYS A 325 -71.33 24.12 0.59
N VAL A 326 -70.61 24.22 -0.52
CA VAL A 326 -70.43 23.08 -1.45
C VAL A 326 -69.40 22.11 -0.87
N ILE A 327 -69.84 20.89 -0.55
CA ILE A 327 -68.98 19.81 -0.05
C ILE A 327 -68.40 18.92 -1.16
N GLY A 328 -68.86 19.08 -2.40
CA GLY A 328 -68.27 18.43 -3.57
C GLY A 328 -69.21 18.37 -4.78
N LYS A 329 -68.78 17.68 -5.84
CA LYS A 329 -69.52 17.51 -7.09
C LYS A 329 -69.84 16.03 -7.33
N ALA A 330 -71.11 15.65 -7.20
CA ALA A 330 -71.56 14.31 -7.58
C ALA A 330 -71.78 14.27 -9.10
N ASN A 331 -71.00 13.49 -9.84
CA ASN A 331 -71.20 13.33 -11.29
C ASN A 331 -72.38 12.39 -11.62
N PHE A 332 -72.80 12.37 -12.89
CA PHE A 332 -73.94 11.57 -13.37
C PHE A 332 -73.89 10.11 -12.92
N ASN A 333 -72.73 9.46 -13.04
CA ASN A 333 -72.56 8.07 -12.62
C ASN A 333 -72.81 7.89 -11.12
N LEU A 334 -72.21 8.77 -10.32
CA LEU A 334 -72.24 8.69 -8.87
C LEU A 334 -73.63 8.97 -8.29
N TYR A 335 -74.34 10.02 -8.74
CA TYR A 335 -75.69 10.28 -8.22
C TYR A 335 -76.70 9.24 -8.70
N THR A 336 -76.62 8.77 -9.95
CA THR A 336 -77.53 7.73 -10.48
C THR A 336 -77.37 6.40 -9.73
N PHE A 337 -76.13 5.98 -9.46
CA PHE A 337 -75.87 4.80 -8.65
C PHE A 337 -76.27 4.98 -7.18
N CYS A 338 -76.13 6.18 -6.61
CA CYS A 338 -76.62 6.43 -5.25
C CYS A 338 -78.15 6.45 -5.16
N PHE A 339 -78.87 6.96 -6.17
CA PHE A 339 -80.32 6.78 -6.27
C PHE A 339 -80.70 5.30 -6.35
N ALA A 340 -79.93 4.47 -7.07
CA ALA A 340 -80.12 3.03 -7.07
C ALA A 340 -79.87 2.40 -5.68
N LYS A 341 -78.80 2.80 -4.96
CA LYS A 341 -78.55 2.37 -3.57
C LYS A 341 -79.67 2.77 -2.61
N ILE A 342 -80.26 3.97 -2.78
CA ILE A 342 -81.36 4.49 -1.96
C ILE A 342 -82.66 3.70 -2.17
N LEU A 343 -82.99 3.34 -3.41
CA LEU A 343 -84.20 2.57 -3.74
C LEU A 343 -84.07 1.08 -3.40
N ASP A 344 -82.87 0.52 -3.58
CA ASP A 344 -82.55 -0.84 -3.12
C ASP A 344 -82.64 -0.97 -1.59
N PHE A 345 -82.17 0.04 -0.85
CA PHE A 345 -82.40 0.14 0.59
C PHE A 345 -83.91 0.20 0.89
N HIS A 346 -84.65 1.10 0.23
CA HIS A 346 -86.09 1.28 0.45
C HIS A 346 -86.86 -0.04 0.26
N LYS A 347 -86.64 -0.74 -0.84
CA LYS A 347 -87.20 -2.08 -1.12
C LYS A 347 -86.96 -3.10 0.00
N SER A 348 -85.83 -3.00 0.72
CA SER A 348 -85.47 -3.91 1.82
C SER A 348 -85.90 -3.46 3.22
N LYS A 349 -86.36 -2.20 3.39
CA LYS A 349 -86.66 -1.60 4.70
C LYS A 349 -87.99 -0.84 4.79
N ASN A 350 -88.67 -0.62 3.66
CA ASN A 350 -89.92 0.15 3.54
C ASN A 350 -89.85 1.61 4.04
N TYR A 351 -88.64 2.20 4.10
CA TYR A 351 -88.42 3.62 4.36
C TYR A 351 -87.16 4.15 3.65
N LEU A 352 -87.13 5.45 3.35
CA LEU A 352 -85.96 6.09 2.71
C LEU A 352 -84.86 6.36 3.76
N PRO A 353 -83.59 5.98 3.51
CA PRO A 353 -82.51 6.02 4.49
C PRO A 353 -82.14 7.45 4.89
N ASN A 354 -81.69 7.67 6.13
CA ASN A 354 -81.32 9.01 6.61
C ASN A 354 -80.09 9.59 5.90
N TYR A 355 -79.24 8.74 5.30
CA TYR A 355 -78.12 9.11 4.45
C TYR A 355 -77.78 8.01 3.44
N CYS A 356 -76.99 8.35 2.42
CA CYS A 356 -76.33 7.41 1.52
C CYS A 356 -74.88 7.85 1.31
N THR A 357 -73.92 6.92 1.38
CA THR A 357 -72.52 7.23 1.06
C THR A 357 -72.34 7.33 -0.45
N PHE A 358 -71.95 8.52 -0.91
CA PHE A 358 -71.50 8.75 -2.28
C PHE A 358 -69.99 8.53 -2.28
N ASP A 359 -69.49 7.48 -2.92
CA ASP A 359 -68.06 7.22 -3.07
C ASP A 359 -67.70 7.00 -4.55
N SER A 360 -66.96 7.93 -5.15
CA SER A 360 -66.39 7.78 -6.50
C SER A 360 -65.47 6.54 -6.63
N GLY A 361 -64.95 6.02 -5.52
CA GLY A 361 -64.24 4.74 -5.45
C GLY A 361 -65.10 3.51 -5.79
N ASP A 362 -66.43 3.61 -5.73
CA ASP A 362 -67.35 2.57 -6.22
C ASP A 362 -67.15 2.28 -7.73
N PHE A 363 -66.55 3.23 -8.47
CA PHE A 363 -66.20 3.16 -9.90
C PHE A 363 -64.69 2.99 -10.17
N ALA A 364 -63.86 2.80 -9.13
CA ALA A 364 -62.43 2.60 -9.33
C ALA A 364 -62.11 1.20 -9.90
N PRO A 365 -61.21 1.08 -10.90
CA PRO A 365 -60.82 -0.23 -11.44
C PRO A 365 -60.11 -1.08 -10.39
N ALA A 366 -60.40 -2.38 -10.38
CA ALA A 366 -59.80 -3.32 -9.43
C ALA A 366 -58.29 -3.43 -9.65
N LYS A 367 -57.50 -3.16 -8.60
CA LYS A 367 -56.03 -3.27 -8.65
C LYS A 367 -55.62 -4.72 -8.95
N LYS A 368 -54.70 -4.89 -9.91
CA LYS A 368 -54.11 -6.19 -10.25
C LYS A 368 -53.37 -6.78 -9.06
N ALA A 369 -53.45 -8.09 -8.84
CA ALA A 369 -52.62 -8.75 -7.82
C ALA A 369 -51.14 -8.78 -8.25
N THR A 370 -50.23 -8.94 -7.28
CA THR A 370 -48.78 -9.01 -7.50
C THR A 370 -48.16 -10.15 -6.71
N THR A 371 -47.03 -10.64 -7.21
CA THR A 371 -46.27 -11.75 -6.61
C THR A 371 -44.83 -11.31 -6.39
N LEU A 372 -44.29 -11.62 -5.21
CA LEU A 372 -42.87 -11.48 -4.89
C LEU A 372 -42.21 -12.86 -4.92
N LYS A 373 -41.18 -13.04 -5.75
CA LYS A 373 -40.36 -14.25 -5.79
C LYS A 373 -38.91 -13.92 -5.46
N GLY A 374 -38.38 -14.59 -4.44
CA GLY A 374 -36.99 -14.43 -4.01
C GLY A 374 -36.03 -15.41 -4.70
N SER A 375 -34.73 -15.12 -4.60
CA SER A 375 -33.66 -16.08 -4.86
C SER A 375 -33.51 -17.11 -3.72
N SER A 376 -32.57 -18.04 -3.89
CA SER A 376 -32.11 -18.99 -2.86
C SER A 376 -32.16 -18.42 -1.44
N SER A 377 -32.79 -19.16 -0.53
CA SER A 377 -32.79 -18.91 0.91
C SER A 377 -31.41 -19.07 1.55
N THR A 378 -30.43 -19.65 0.85
CA THR A 378 -29.03 -19.73 1.28
C THR A 378 -28.17 -18.80 0.43
N ILE A 379 -27.37 -17.93 1.08
CA ILE A 379 -26.53 -16.94 0.41
C ILE A 379 -25.17 -16.76 1.11
N THR A 380 -24.10 -16.61 0.33
CA THR A 380 -22.77 -16.28 0.87
C THR A 380 -22.68 -14.80 1.23
N ARG A 381 -22.16 -14.47 2.43
CA ARG A 381 -21.96 -13.09 2.90
C ARG A 381 -21.28 -12.20 1.84
N GLY A 382 -21.82 -11.01 1.60
CA GLY A 382 -21.35 -10.06 0.59
C GLY A 382 -21.92 -10.26 -0.83
N LYS A 383 -22.70 -11.33 -1.07
CA LYS A 383 -23.52 -11.46 -2.29
C LYS A 383 -24.88 -10.77 -2.12
N SER A 384 -25.57 -10.52 -3.23
CA SER A 384 -26.87 -9.87 -3.23
C SER A 384 -28.03 -10.86 -3.37
N TYR A 385 -29.00 -10.76 -2.46
CA TYR A 385 -30.27 -11.46 -2.54
C TYR A 385 -31.16 -10.79 -3.58
N LYS A 386 -31.64 -11.56 -4.56
CA LYS A 386 -32.51 -11.07 -5.63
C LYS A 386 -33.98 -11.24 -5.23
N LEU A 387 -34.76 -10.20 -5.42
CA LEU A 387 -36.22 -10.21 -5.28
C LEU A 387 -36.83 -9.75 -6.60
N THR A 388 -37.72 -10.55 -7.20
CA THR A 388 -38.46 -10.19 -8.41
C THR A 388 -39.93 -9.93 -8.07
N LEU A 389 -40.49 -8.84 -8.60
CA LEU A 389 -41.90 -8.45 -8.49
C LEU A 389 -42.59 -8.61 -9.86
N THR A 390 -43.71 -9.34 -9.88
CA THR A 390 -44.55 -9.48 -11.08
C THR A 390 -46.01 -9.14 -10.81
N ASP A 391 -46.79 -8.87 -11.88
CA ASP A 391 -48.25 -8.93 -11.80
C ASP A 391 -48.77 -10.37 -11.81
N SER A 392 -50.09 -10.53 -11.67
CA SER A 392 -50.78 -11.83 -11.62
C SER A 392 -50.78 -12.62 -12.93
N LYS A 393 -50.15 -12.12 -14.00
CA LYS A 393 -49.88 -12.86 -15.24
C LYS A 393 -48.38 -13.15 -15.43
N GLY A 394 -47.54 -12.85 -14.43
CA GLY A 394 -46.09 -13.01 -14.51
C GLY A 394 -45.33 -11.85 -15.17
N ASN A 395 -46.01 -10.76 -15.57
CA ASN A 395 -45.34 -9.61 -16.17
C ASN A 395 -44.47 -8.89 -15.13
N VAL A 396 -43.20 -8.64 -15.45
CA VAL A 396 -42.25 -7.96 -14.54
C VAL A 396 -42.65 -6.50 -14.27
N LEU A 397 -42.60 -6.08 -13.01
CA LEU A 397 -42.97 -4.72 -12.60
C LEU A 397 -41.72 -3.89 -12.31
N SER A 398 -41.24 -3.18 -13.33
CA SER A 398 -40.14 -2.21 -13.26
C SER A 398 -40.50 -0.94 -12.48
N GLY A 399 -39.49 -0.25 -11.93
CA GLY A 399 -39.63 1.07 -11.29
C GLY A 399 -40.41 1.07 -9.97
N GLN A 400 -40.68 -0.10 -9.38
CA GLN A 400 -41.47 -0.23 -8.15
C GLN A 400 -40.56 -0.21 -6.92
N LYS A 401 -40.92 0.56 -5.90
CA LYS A 401 -40.25 0.51 -4.58
C LYS A 401 -40.67 -0.76 -3.84
N VAL A 402 -39.70 -1.60 -3.50
CA VAL A 402 -39.85 -2.80 -2.68
C VAL A 402 -38.95 -2.71 -1.45
N SER A 403 -39.43 -3.20 -0.32
CA SER A 403 -38.74 -3.11 0.97
C SER A 403 -38.37 -4.49 1.50
N PHE A 404 -37.19 -4.59 2.09
CA PHE A 404 -36.60 -5.78 2.70
C PHE A 404 -36.37 -5.46 4.17
N ASN A 405 -37.13 -6.07 5.08
CA ASN A 405 -36.84 -6.02 6.51
C ASN A 405 -36.02 -7.26 6.89
N ILE A 406 -34.81 -7.07 7.43
CA ILE A 406 -33.92 -8.14 7.89
C ILE A 406 -33.08 -7.63 9.07
N ASN A 407 -32.91 -8.44 10.11
CA ASN A 407 -32.14 -8.08 11.31
C ASN A 407 -32.56 -6.70 11.89
N SER A 408 -33.88 -6.50 12.02
CA SER A 408 -34.56 -5.27 12.47
C SER A 408 -34.27 -4.00 11.66
N LYS A 409 -33.66 -4.10 10.47
CA LYS A 409 -33.42 -2.97 9.56
C LYS A 409 -34.21 -3.12 8.26
N THR A 410 -34.83 -2.03 7.82
CA THR A 410 -35.60 -1.97 6.57
C THR A 410 -34.79 -1.27 5.48
N TYR A 411 -34.56 -1.96 4.37
CA TYR A 411 -33.92 -1.44 3.17
C TYR A 411 -34.96 -1.31 2.07
N THR A 412 -35.06 -0.16 1.41
CA THR A 412 -36.00 0.06 0.30
C THR A 412 -35.23 0.28 -0.99
N LEU A 413 -35.52 -0.54 -2.00
CA LEU A 413 -34.87 -0.54 -3.31
C LEU A 413 -35.93 -0.41 -4.42
N THR A 414 -35.52 0.06 -5.60
CA THR A 414 -36.38 0.13 -6.79
C THR A 414 -36.09 -1.08 -7.70
N THR A 415 -37.13 -1.66 -8.30
CA THR A 415 -36.97 -2.76 -9.27
C THR A 415 -36.41 -2.28 -10.62
N ASP A 416 -35.51 -3.07 -11.19
CA ASP A 416 -34.90 -2.86 -12.51
C ASP A 416 -35.88 -3.12 -13.68
N LYS A 417 -35.40 -2.93 -14.93
CA LYS A 417 -36.17 -3.24 -16.15
C LYS A 417 -36.66 -4.70 -16.24
N LYS A 418 -36.10 -5.61 -15.44
CA LYS A 418 -36.46 -7.04 -15.31
C LYS A 418 -37.27 -7.30 -14.02
N GLY A 419 -37.91 -6.26 -13.46
CA GLY A 419 -38.74 -6.32 -12.25
C GLY A 419 -37.99 -6.75 -10.99
N SER A 420 -36.66 -6.62 -10.96
CA SER A 420 -35.80 -7.23 -9.96
C SER A 420 -35.06 -6.20 -9.11
N ALA A 421 -34.97 -6.43 -7.80
CA ALA A 421 -34.20 -5.64 -6.84
C ALA A 421 -33.17 -6.54 -6.12
N TYR A 422 -32.03 -5.97 -5.71
CA TYR A 422 -30.87 -6.72 -5.23
C TYR A 422 -30.33 -6.15 -3.91
N LEU A 423 -30.61 -6.80 -2.78
CA LEU A 423 -30.08 -6.40 -1.47
C LEU A 423 -28.76 -7.12 -1.17
N GLN A 424 -27.66 -6.39 -0.97
CA GLN A 424 -26.38 -7.00 -0.57
C GLN A 424 -26.41 -7.45 0.91
N ILE A 425 -26.19 -8.74 1.16
CA ILE A 425 -26.30 -9.35 2.49
C ILE A 425 -24.92 -9.40 3.15
N ASN A 426 -24.58 -8.37 3.93
CA ASN A 426 -23.27 -8.23 4.60
C ASN A 426 -23.24 -8.75 6.07
N LEU A 427 -24.36 -9.33 6.54
CA LEU A 427 -24.51 -9.94 7.87
C LEU A 427 -23.50 -11.09 8.08
N LYS A 428 -23.19 -11.41 9.36
CA LYS A 428 -22.38 -12.59 9.70
C LYS A 428 -23.11 -13.89 9.33
N GLU A 429 -22.38 -14.98 9.33
CA GLU A 429 -22.92 -16.33 9.19
C GLU A 429 -24.00 -16.64 10.25
N GLY A 430 -25.11 -17.26 9.84
CA GLY A 430 -26.27 -17.49 10.69
C GLY A 430 -27.59 -17.61 9.91
N LYS A 431 -28.72 -17.78 10.62
CA LYS A 431 -30.07 -17.77 10.04
C LYS A 431 -30.79 -16.49 10.47
N TYR A 432 -31.40 -15.78 9.52
CA TYR A 432 -32.08 -14.50 9.75
C TYR A 432 -33.50 -14.53 9.17
N PRO A 433 -34.54 -14.16 9.93
CA PRO A 433 -35.83 -13.87 9.34
C PRO A 433 -35.73 -12.61 8.47
N MET A 434 -36.23 -12.70 7.25
CA MET A 434 -36.33 -11.59 6.30
C MET A 434 -37.76 -11.52 5.75
N VAL A 435 -38.35 -10.32 5.77
CA VAL A 435 -39.66 -10.04 5.17
C VAL A 435 -39.49 -9.04 4.03
N CYS A 436 -39.71 -9.53 2.81
CA CYS A 436 -39.78 -8.72 1.60
C CYS A 436 -41.22 -8.26 1.37
N SER A 437 -41.43 -7.01 0.94
CA SER A 437 -42.77 -6.45 0.74
C SER A 437 -42.82 -5.39 -0.35
N TYR A 438 -43.96 -5.36 -1.06
CA TYR A 438 -44.37 -4.31 -1.99
C TYR A 438 -45.65 -3.68 -1.43
N ALA A 439 -45.64 -2.36 -1.23
CA ALA A 439 -46.77 -1.63 -0.64
C ALA A 439 -47.99 -1.49 -1.58
N GLY A 440 -47.86 -1.89 -2.84
CA GLY A 440 -48.86 -1.63 -3.87
C GLY A 440 -48.66 -0.27 -4.55
N SER A 441 -49.60 0.08 -5.42
CA SER A 441 -49.64 1.37 -6.13
C SER A 441 -51.10 1.72 -6.47
N SER A 442 -51.35 2.71 -7.32
CA SER A 442 -52.68 2.97 -7.89
C SER A 442 -53.19 1.81 -8.75
N LYS A 443 -52.30 1.11 -9.48
CA LYS A 443 -52.63 0.03 -10.43
C LYS A 443 -52.53 -1.38 -9.83
N TYR A 444 -51.70 -1.57 -8.81
CA TYR A 444 -51.31 -2.90 -8.28
C TYR A 444 -51.58 -3.04 -6.78
N LYS A 445 -51.98 -4.24 -6.34
CA LYS A 445 -52.14 -4.61 -4.93
C LYS A 445 -50.76 -4.81 -4.27
N ALA A 446 -50.72 -4.61 -2.95
CA ALA A 446 -49.59 -4.97 -2.11
C ALA A 446 -49.35 -6.50 -2.10
N SER A 447 -48.12 -6.90 -1.79
CA SER A 447 -47.71 -8.29 -1.61
C SER A 447 -46.54 -8.40 -0.62
N LYS A 448 -46.37 -9.59 -0.01
CA LYS A 448 -45.32 -9.90 0.97
C LYS A 448 -44.74 -11.28 0.69
N LEU A 449 -43.48 -11.49 1.09
CA LEU A 449 -42.76 -12.76 1.04
C LEU A 449 -41.87 -12.87 2.29
N SER A 450 -42.07 -13.93 3.08
CA SER A 450 -41.23 -14.24 4.25
C SER A 450 -40.18 -15.29 3.89
N VAL A 451 -38.95 -15.10 4.36
CA VAL A 451 -37.78 -15.93 4.02
C VAL A 451 -36.94 -16.16 5.27
N SER A 452 -36.61 -17.42 5.58
CA SER A 452 -35.54 -17.75 6.54
C SER A 452 -34.21 -17.78 5.79
N LEU A 453 -33.48 -16.66 5.83
CA LEU A 453 -32.26 -16.46 5.07
C LEU A 453 -31.06 -17.04 5.82
N THR A 454 -30.47 -18.11 5.31
CA THR A 454 -29.21 -18.70 5.81
C THR A 454 -28.03 -18.00 5.14
N VAL A 455 -27.25 -17.27 5.94
CA VAL A 455 -26.02 -16.61 5.49
C VAL A 455 -24.84 -17.54 5.77
N LEU A 456 -24.08 -17.89 4.72
CA LEU A 456 -22.87 -18.69 4.81
C LEU A 456 -21.62 -17.80 4.97
N LYS A 457 -20.64 -18.25 5.76
CA LYS A 457 -19.33 -17.59 5.88
C LYS A 457 -18.72 -17.46 4.50
N ASN A 458 -18.35 -16.23 4.13
CA ASN A 458 -17.62 -15.99 2.88
C ASN A 458 -16.13 -16.27 3.12
N PRO A 459 -15.50 -17.21 2.38
CA PRO A 459 -14.11 -17.59 2.58
C PRO A 459 -13.09 -16.52 2.14
N ASN A 460 -13.54 -15.32 1.74
CA ASN A 460 -12.70 -14.15 1.48
C ASN A 460 -12.87 -13.04 2.55
N PHE A 461 -13.75 -13.21 3.54
CA PHE A 461 -13.78 -12.35 4.73
C PHE A 461 -12.87 -12.94 5.81
N PHE A 462 -12.01 -12.08 6.37
CA PHE A 462 -11.06 -12.42 7.43
C PHE A 462 -11.33 -11.56 8.66
N THR A 463 -11.39 -12.18 9.83
CA THR A 463 -11.48 -11.46 11.11
C THR A 463 -10.19 -10.69 11.37
N LEU A 464 -10.25 -9.65 12.21
CA LEU A 464 -9.05 -8.94 12.67
C LEU A 464 -8.02 -9.92 13.26
N LYS A 465 -8.47 -10.84 14.14
CA LYS A 465 -7.62 -11.83 14.81
C LYS A 465 -6.87 -12.73 13.81
N GLU A 466 -7.54 -13.21 12.76
CA GLU A 466 -6.88 -14.05 11.72
C GLU A 466 -5.75 -13.28 11.00
N ILE A 467 -5.89 -11.96 10.83
CA ILE A 467 -4.89 -11.09 10.20
C ILE A 467 -3.76 -10.75 11.18
N GLU A 468 -4.07 -10.55 12.46
CA GLU A 468 -3.10 -10.35 13.53
C GLU A 468 -2.24 -11.59 13.79
N ASP A 469 -2.84 -12.78 13.85
CA ASP A 469 -2.12 -14.05 13.96
C ASP A 469 -1.21 -14.30 12.74
N ALA A 470 -1.69 -13.99 11.54
CA ALA A 470 -0.86 -13.99 10.34
C ALA A 470 0.27 -12.94 10.40
N SER A 471 0.05 -11.80 11.04
CA SER A 471 1.03 -10.73 11.21
C SER A 471 2.17 -11.14 12.16
N THR A 472 1.86 -11.79 13.29
CA THR A 472 2.85 -12.45 14.14
C THR A 472 3.71 -13.42 13.32
N ASN A 473 3.08 -14.26 12.49
CA ASN A 473 3.77 -15.25 11.67
C ASN A 473 4.69 -14.61 10.59
N VAL A 474 4.24 -13.56 9.90
CA VAL A 474 5.06 -12.81 8.92
C VAL A 474 6.25 -12.14 9.61
N LYS A 475 6.04 -11.51 10.78
CA LYS A 475 7.11 -10.90 11.56
C LYS A 475 8.18 -11.93 11.91
N ASN A 476 7.78 -13.01 12.60
CA ASN A 476 8.69 -14.07 13.04
C ASN A 476 9.41 -14.74 11.85
N TYR A 477 8.73 -14.90 10.70
CA TYR A 477 9.36 -15.44 9.49
C TYR A 477 10.46 -14.51 8.95
N VAL A 478 10.19 -13.20 8.83
CA VAL A 478 11.19 -12.23 8.35
C VAL A 478 12.37 -12.15 9.32
N GLU A 479 12.09 -12.07 10.63
CA GLU A 479 13.11 -12.03 11.68
C GLU A 479 14.02 -13.27 11.66
N LYS A 480 13.47 -14.47 11.42
CA LYS A 480 14.23 -15.73 11.31
C LYS A 480 14.96 -15.89 9.98
N ASN A 481 14.29 -15.65 8.85
CA ASN A 481 14.78 -16.03 7.52
C ASN A 481 15.47 -14.89 6.74
N LYS A 482 15.41 -13.65 7.26
CA LYS A 482 15.91 -12.42 6.61
C LYS A 482 15.39 -12.19 5.19
N LYS A 483 14.20 -12.72 4.88
CA LYS A 483 13.50 -12.59 3.60
C LYS A 483 12.00 -12.58 3.84
N MET A 484 11.26 -11.99 2.90
CA MET A 484 9.80 -12.01 2.92
C MET A 484 9.29 -13.43 2.59
N PRO A 485 8.23 -13.94 3.23
CA PRO A 485 7.59 -15.18 2.79
C PRO A 485 6.78 -14.91 1.51
N ASN A 486 6.78 -15.85 0.56
CA ASN A 486 5.99 -15.74 -0.68
C ASN A 486 4.47 -15.80 -0.41
N THR A 487 4.08 -16.58 0.60
CA THR A 487 2.70 -16.80 1.04
C THR A 487 2.61 -16.85 2.56
N VAL A 488 1.42 -16.61 3.10
CA VAL A 488 1.12 -16.67 4.54
C VAL A 488 -0.24 -17.30 4.78
N LYS A 489 -0.37 -18.09 5.84
CA LYS A 489 -1.67 -18.63 6.28
C LYS A 489 -2.43 -17.58 7.10
N VAL A 490 -3.62 -17.22 6.65
CA VAL A 490 -4.56 -16.29 7.28
C VAL A 490 -5.87 -17.05 7.50
N GLY A 491 -6.20 -17.34 8.76
CA GLY A 491 -7.28 -18.27 9.11
C GLY A 491 -7.07 -19.64 8.46
N SER A 492 -8.05 -20.11 7.69
CA SER A 492 -7.98 -21.39 6.96
C SER A 492 -7.27 -21.31 5.60
N LYS A 493 -6.94 -20.12 5.08
CA LYS A 493 -6.38 -19.95 3.73
C LYS A 493 -4.90 -19.61 3.71
N THR A 494 -4.19 -20.16 2.72
CA THR A 494 -2.88 -19.66 2.29
C THR A 494 -3.08 -18.54 1.26
N LEU A 495 -2.57 -17.35 1.56
CA LEU A 495 -2.67 -16.15 0.71
C LEU A 495 -1.28 -15.76 0.18
N LYS A 496 -1.24 -15.06 -0.96
CA LYS A 496 -0.03 -14.40 -1.46
C LYS A 496 0.38 -13.25 -0.53
N ILE A 497 1.66 -12.90 -0.50
CA ILE A 497 2.11 -11.79 0.33
C ILE A 497 1.49 -10.43 -0.07
N SER A 498 1.17 -10.20 -1.35
CA SER A 498 0.38 -9.03 -1.79
C SER A 498 -1.05 -9.00 -1.21
N GLU A 499 -1.68 -10.16 -1.06
CA GLU A 499 -3.05 -10.29 -0.53
C GLU A 499 -3.05 -10.04 0.99
N PHE A 500 -2.04 -10.52 1.71
CA PHE A 500 -1.79 -10.16 3.10
C PHE A 500 -1.43 -8.67 3.27
N SER A 501 -0.67 -8.06 2.35
CA SER A 501 -0.35 -6.62 2.37
C SER A 501 -1.62 -5.77 2.29
N TYR A 502 -2.60 -6.19 1.47
CA TYR A 502 -3.93 -5.57 1.43
C TYR A 502 -4.71 -5.75 2.75
N LEU A 503 -4.79 -6.97 3.28
CA LEU A 503 -5.51 -7.25 4.53
C LEU A 503 -4.92 -6.51 5.74
N SER A 504 -3.60 -6.51 5.88
CA SER A 504 -2.91 -5.79 6.96
C SER A 504 -3.06 -4.26 6.82
N SER A 505 -3.02 -3.72 5.60
CA SER A 505 -3.33 -2.31 5.35
C SER A 505 -4.76 -1.95 5.74
N LYS A 506 -5.77 -2.77 5.36
CA LYS A 506 -7.16 -2.61 5.78
C LYS A 506 -7.32 -2.70 7.30
N ALA A 507 -6.65 -3.64 7.96
CA ALA A 507 -6.71 -3.78 9.41
C ALA A 507 -6.18 -2.51 10.13
N ILE A 508 -5.03 -1.98 9.71
CA ILE A 508 -4.47 -0.73 10.27
C ILE A 508 -5.42 0.45 10.03
N SER A 509 -5.96 0.60 8.81
CA SER A 509 -6.89 1.69 8.50
C SER A 509 -8.25 1.56 9.23
N ASN A 510 -8.73 0.34 9.46
CA ASN A 510 -9.97 0.08 10.19
C ASN A 510 -9.78 0.37 11.69
N LEU A 511 -8.69 -0.13 12.28
CA LEU A 511 -8.33 0.10 13.68
C LEU A 511 -8.13 1.59 14.01
N ASN A 512 -7.54 2.37 13.10
CA ASN A 512 -7.42 3.82 13.29
C ASN A 512 -8.79 4.54 13.30
N SER A 513 -9.86 3.91 12.82
CA SER A 513 -11.23 4.42 12.86
C SER A 513 -12.12 3.65 13.85
N ASN A 514 -11.53 2.95 14.84
CA ASN A 514 -12.21 2.07 15.80
C ASN A 514 -13.11 0.97 15.19
N ASN A 515 -12.95 0.66 13.90
CA ASN A 515 -13.68 -0.40 13.23
C ASN A 515 -12.97 -1.74 13.45
N LYS A 516 -13.62 -2.68 14.15
CA LYS A 516 -13.14 -4.06 14.37
C LYS A 516 -13.90 -5.10 13.53
N GLY A 517 -14.60 -4.65 12.48
CA GLY A 517 -15.34 -5.51 11.56
C GLY A 517 -14.46 -6.31 10.59
N ASP A 518 -14.98 -7.45 10.16
CA ASP A 518 -14.27 -8.41 9.29
C ASP A 518 -13.97 -7.82 7.90
N ILE A 519 -12.79 -8.14 7.36
CA ILE A 519 -12.22 -7.52 6.16
C ILE A 519 -12.36 -8.45 4.95
N LEU A 520 -13.01 -7.97 3.89
CA LEU A 520 -13.10 -8.66 2.61
C LEU A 520 -11.83 -8.48 1.78
N LEU A 521 -11.15 -9.58 1.45
CA LEU A 521 -10.10 -9.63 0.44
C LEU A 521 -10.67 -9.43 -0.97
N VAL A 522 -10.12 -8.47 -1.71
CA VAL A 522 -10.42 -8.30 -3.15
C VAL A 522 -9.68 -9.32 -4.01
N SER A 523 -10.33 -9.81 -5.06
CA SER A 523 -9.77 -10.81 -5.98
C SER A 523 -8.78 -10.19 -6.99
N GLY A 524 -7.97 -11.06 -7.59
CA GLY A 524 -7.09 -10.70 -8.71
C GLY A 524 -5.81 -9.96 -8.32
N ILE A 525 -5.45 -9.90 -7.02
CA ILE A 525 -4.21 -9.23 -6.60
C ILE A 525 -3.00 -9.98 -7.16
N THR A 526 -2.22 -9.27 -7.96
CA THR A 526 -0.94 -9.73 -8.53
C THR A 526 0.14 -9.87 -7.45
N ASN A 527 0.96 -10.92 -7.56
CA ASN A 527 2.09 -11.06 -6.64
C ASN A 527 3.17 -10.03 -6.97
N ARG A 528 3.85 -9.51 -5.94
CA ARG A 528 4.95 -8.56 -6.10
C ARG A 528 6.01 -8.84 -5.06
N ASN A 529 7.27 -8.85 -5.48
CA ASN A 529 8.45 -8.84 -4.62
C ASN A 529 9.29 -7.62 -4.97
N SER A 530 10.04 -7.09 -4.01
CA SER A 530 10.96 -5.95 -4.21
C SER A 530 12.30 -6.22 -3.54
N SER A 531 13.41 -5.98 -4.24
CA SER A 531 14.76 -5.99 -3.67
C SER A 531 14.89 -4.96 -2.54
N ALA A 532 15.62 -5.32 -1.48
CA ALA A 532 15.80 -4.46 -0.31
C ALA A 532 16.53 -3.16 -0.69
N HIS A 533 15.88 -2.01 -0.48
CA HIS A 533 16.54 -0.71 -0.41
C HIS A 533 16.96 -0.45 1.04
N SER A 534 18.11 0.22 1.23
CA SER A 534 18.56 0.72 2.53
C SER A 534 17.64 1.83 3.01
N PHE A 535 16.79 1.55 4.01
CA PHE A 535 15.94 2.52 4.66
C PHE A 535 15.71 2.15 6.12
N LYS A 536 16.08 3.06 7.03
CA LYS A 536 15.86 2.94 8.47
C LYS A 536 15.35 4.27 9.04
N ALA A 537 14.11 4.27 9.52
CA ALA A 537 13.48 5.46 10.11
C ALA A 537 12.38 5.09 11.11
N THR A 538 12.15 5.95 12.10
CA THR A 538 10.97 5.90 12.98
C THR A 538 9.80 6.57 12.26
N VAL A 539 8.72 5.82 12.01
CA VAL A 539 7.54 6.29 11.28
C VAL A 539 6.36 6.40 12.23
N TYR A 540 5.86 7.61 12.43
CA TYR A 540 4.75 7.90 13.35
C TYR A 540 3.38 7.41 12.83
N LYS A 541 2.39 7.36 13.72
CA LYS A 541 1.03 6.83 13.47
C LYS A 541 0.35 7.42 12.25
N ALA A 542 0.26 8.74 12.12
CA ALA A 542 -0.39 9.37 10.97
C ALA A 542 0.30 8.99 9.63
N PRO A 543 1.64 9.12 9.48
CA PRO A 543 2.35 8.62 8.31
C PRO A 543 2.15 7.13 7.98
N TYR A 544 2.21 6.19 8.94
CA TYR A 544 2.03 4.77 8.59
C TYR A 544 0.56 4.42 8.26
N VAL A 545 -0.42 5.13 8.82
CA VAL A 545 -1.84 4.97 8.49
C VAL A 545 -2.14 5.55 7.10
N ASP A 546 -1.56 6.68 6.74
CA ASP A 546 -1.58 7.21 5.36
C ASP A 546 -0.96 6.22 4.35
N LEU A 547 0.17 5.60 4.72
CA LEU A 547 0.84 4.57 3.91
C LEU A 547 -0.06 3.35 3.67
N ALA A 548 -0.80 2.92 4.71
CA ALA A 548 -1.78 1.84 4.60
C ALA A 548 -2.95 2.24 3.69
N LYS A 549 -3.51 3.45 3.85
CA LYS A 549 -4.56 4.00 2.99
C LYS A 549 -4.13 4.07 1.52
N LYS A 550 -2.93 4.56 1.23
CA LYS A 550 -2.35 4.59 -0.13
C LYS A 550 -2.18 3.19 -0.71
N THR A 551 -1.75 2.22 0.10
CA THR A 551 -1.61 0.81 -0.30
C THR A 551 -2.95 0.19 -0.65
N ILE A 552 -4.00 0.45 0.14
CA ILE A 552 -5.39 0.06 -0.15
C ILE A 552 -5.83 0.60 -1.51
N SER A 553 -5.81 1.92 -1.71
CA SER A 553 -6.31 2.55 -2.95
C SER A 553 -5.54 2.08 -4.19
N ARG A 554 -4.23 1.83 -4.06
CA ARG A 554 -3.36 1.36 -5.15
C ARG A 554 -3.66 -0.09 -5.56
N ILE A 555 -4.03 -0.94 -4.61
CA ILE A 555 -4.43 -2.33 -4.86
C ILE A 555 -5.87 -2.39 -5.39
N GLU A 556 -6.79 -1.60 -4.84
CA GLU A 556 -8.19 -1.59 -5.27
C GLU A 556 -8.32 -1.12 -6.73
N SER A 557 -7.59 -0.05 -7.10
CA SER A 557 -7.58 0.51 -8.46
C SER A 557 -6.82 -0.36 -9.49
N LYS A 558 -5.56 -0.74 -9.22
CA LYS A 558 -4.69 -1.38 -10.23
C LYS A 558 -4.32 -2.85 -9.95
N LYS A 559 -5.01 -3.51 -9.01
CA LYS A 559 -4.82 -4.93 -8.60
C LYS A 559 -3.37 -5.32 -8.28
N ALA A 560 -2.55 -4.35 -7.87
CA ALA A 560 -1.13 -4.51 -7.60
C ALA A 560 -0.67 -3.53 -6.50
N PRO A 561 0.06 -3.98 -5.47
CA PRO A 561 0.71 -3.08 -4.52
C PRO A 561 1.81 -2.25 -5.20
N SER A 562 2.21 -1.13 -4.61
CA SER A 562 3.32 -0.33 -5.13
C SER A 562 4.66 -1.02 -4.89
N THR A 563 5.62 -0.93 -5.82
CA THR A 563 7.00 -1.42 -5.62
C THR A 563 7.70 -0.71 -4.47
N TYR A 564 7.43 0.59 -4.32
CA TYR A 564 7.84 1.41 -3.19
C TYR A 564 6.81 2.53 -2.93
N TRP A 565 6.94 3.16 -1.75
CA TRP A 565 6.25 4.39 -1.39
C TRP A 565 7.24 5.37 -0.77
N SER A 566 7.10 6.67 -1.07
CA SER A 566 7.80 7.71 -0.32
C SER A 566 7.20 7.82 1.07
N VAL A 567 8.02 7.64 2.10
CA VAL A 567 7.64 7.78 3.51
C VAL A 567 7.80 9.24 3.92
N LYS A 568 6.82 9.78 4.64
CA LYS A 568 6.84 11.15 5.18
C LYS A 568 6.97 11.14 6.70
N ASP A 569 7.49 12.22 7.27
CA ASP A 569 7.36 12.52 8.70
C ASP A 569 6.01 13.23 9.00
N THR A 570 5.86 13.71 10.24
CA THR A 570 4.66 14.43 10.72
C THR A 570 4.49 15.84 10.13
N SER A 571 5.55 16.46 9.59
CA SER A 571 5.46 17.72 8.82
C SER A 571 5.04 17.50 7.37
N GLY A 572 5.06 16.24 6.90
CA GLY A 572 4.82 15.89 5.52
C GLY A 572 6.06 15.94 4.63
N LYS A 573 7.25 16.25 5.16
CA LYS A 573 8.54 16.14 4.48
C LYS A 573 8.85 14.67 4.20
N VAL A 574 9.43 14.37 3.03
CA VAL A 574 9.83 13.00 2.66
C VAL A 574 11.13 12.62 3.37
N ILE A 575 11.10 11.53 4.12
CA ILE A 575 12.25 11.00 4.89
C ILE A 575 12.90 9.76 4.25
N GLY A 576 12.32 9.22 3.18
CA GLY A 576 12.91 8.13 2.40
C GLY A 576 11.89 7.34 1.58
N LYS A 577 12.28 6.14 1.12
CA LYS A 577 11.42 5.24 0.33
C LYS A 577 11.37 3.86 0.99
N ALA A 578 10.16 3.40 1.36
CA ALA A 578 9.94 2.03 1.81
C ALA A 578 9.49 1.15 0.63
N ASN A 579 10.18 0.04 0.39
CA ASN A 579 9.79 -0.93 -0.64
C ASN A 579 8.62 -1.83 -0.17
N PHE A 580 8.03 -2.59 -1.09
CA PHE A 580 6.90 -3.49 -0.82
C PHE A 580 7.14 -4.43 0.38
N ASN A 581 8.29 -5.09 0.42
CA ASN A 581 8.63 -6.00 1.52
C ASN A 581 8.65 -5.26 2.87
N LEU A 582 9.27 -4.08 2.92
CA LEU A 582 9.50 -3.32 4.14
C LEU A 582 8.24 -2.67 4.70
N TYR A 583 7.38 -2.07 3.87
CA TYR A 583 6.12 -1.53 4.39
C TYR A 583 5.17 -2.66 4.82
N THR A 584 5.10 -3.77 4.08
CA THR A 584 4.26 -4.92 4.46
C THR A 584 4.73 -5.60 5.76
N TYR A 585 6.05 -5.74 5.97
CA TYR A 585 6.60 -6.23 7.24
C TYR A 585 6.38 -5.25 8.39
N SER A 586 6.47 -3.94 8.12
CA SER A 586 6.18 -2.92 9.13
C SER A 586 4.69 -2.91 9.52
N PHE A 587 3.78 -3.13 8.56
CA PHE A 587 2.35 -3.35 8.85
C PHE A 587 2.13 -4.61 9.70
N ALA A 588 2.86 -5.70 9.42
CA ALA A 588 2.81 -6.90 10.27
C ALA A 588 3.25 -6.61 11.71
N LYS A 589 4.35 -5.85 11.92
CA LYS A 589 4.78 -5.41 13.26
C LYS A 589 3.76 -4.52 13.98
N ILE A 590 3.09 -3.61 13.25
CA ILE A 590 2.05 -2.72 13.79
C ILE A 590 0.85 -3.53 14.32
N LEU A 591 0.46 -4.59 13.61
CA LEU A 591 -0.65 -5.47 14.01
C LEU A 591 -0.25 -6.48 15.09
N ASP A 592 0.98 -6.98 15.08
CA ASP A 592 1.54 -7.80 16.16
C ASP A 592 1.62 -7.02 17.49
N PHE A 593 2.01 -5.73 17.43
CA PHE A 593 1.88 -4.81 18.56
C PHE A 593 0.42 -4.66 19.01
N HIS A 594 -0.49 -4.35 18.09
CA HIS A 594 -1.92 -4.15 18.40
C HIS A 594 -2.52 -5.37 19.09
N LYS A 595 -2.26 -6.58 18.59
CA LYS A 595 -2.67 -7.86 19.20
C LYS A 595 -2.28 -7.99 20.67
N SER A 596 -1.10 -7.47 21.05
CA SER A 596 -0.58 -7.52 22.43
C SER A 596 -0.99 -6.35 23.33
N LYS A 597 -1.52 -5.26 22.77
CA LYS A 597 -1.80 -4.00 23.50
C LYS A 597 -3.21 -3.44 23.32
N ASN A 598 -4.00 -3.95 22.38
CA ASN A 598 -5.35 -3.48 22.02
C ASN A 598 -5.41 -2.00 21.54
N TYR A 599 -4.27 -1.41 21.17
CA TYR A 599 -4.16 -0.09 20.52
C TYR A 599 -3.02 -0.05 19.50
N LEU A 600 -3.15 0.82 18.49
CA LEU A 600 -2.12 1.02 17.45
C LEU A 600 -0.95 1.85 18.02
N PRO A 601 0.33 1.46 17.78
CA PRO A 601 1.49 2.10 18.39
C PRO A 601 1.70 3.53 17.88
N ASN A 602 2.20 4.43 18.73
CA ASN A 602 2.44 5.83 18.35
C ASN A 602 3.47 5.98 17.20
N TYR A 603 4.39 5.03 17.07
CA TYR A 603 5.34 4.91 15.97
C TYR A 603 5.71 3.45 15.71
N CYS A 604 6.27 3.17 14.53
CA CYS A 604 6.93 1.91 14.19
C CYS A 604 8.23 2.21 13.47
N THR A 605 9.35 1.60 13.88
CA THR A 605 10.61 1.71 13.14
C THR A 605 10.54 0.84 11.88
N PHE A 606 10.58 1.47 10.72
CA PHE A 606 10.78 0.80 9.44
C PHE A 606 12.30 0.59 9.31
N ASP A 607 12.75 -0.66 9.25
CA ASP A 607 14.18 -1.01 9.20
C ASP A 607 14.44 -2.10 8.17
N SER A 608 15.16 -1.75 7.09
CA SER A 608 15.51 -2.65 6.00
C SER A 608 16.50 -3.76 6.39
N SER A 609 17.24 -3.61 7.51
CA SER A 609 18.20 -4.64 7.96
C SER A 609 17.53 -5.95 8.39
N ALA A 610 16.21 -5.92 8.63
CA ALA A 610 15.40 -7.13 8.78
C ALA A 610 15.47 -8.06 7.55
N PHE A 611 15.82 -7.54 6.36
CA PHE A 611 15.98 -8.27 5.10
C PHE A 611 17.43 -8.49 4.67
N THR A 612 18.41 -8.12 5.49
CA THR A 612 19.83 -8.45 5.23
C THR A 612 20.20 -9.74 5.95
N PRO A 613 20.65 -10.79 5.23
CA PRO A 613 21.24 -11.97 5.86
C PRO A 613 22.40 -11.57 6.76
N ALA A 614 22.47 -12.17 7.96
CA ALA A 614 23.65 -12.01 8.81
C ALA A 614 24.86 -12.63 8.09
N LYS A 615 25.87 -11.83 7.76
CA LYS A 615 27.09 -12.32 7.13
C LYS A 615 27.69 -13.46 7.96
N LYS A 616 28.01 -14.57 7.30
CA LYS A 616 28.66 -15.73 7.92
C LYS A 616 29.99 -15.32 8.54
N ALA A 617 30.33 -15.89 9.69
CA ALA A 617 31.65 -15.66 10.30
C ALA A 617 32.74 -16.33 9.46
N THR A 618 33.96 -15.82 9.55
CA THR A 618 35.15 -16.43 8.98
C THR A 618 36.27 -16.44 9.99
N SER A 619 37.21 -17.36 9.82
CA SER A 619 38.49 -17.35 10.52
C SER A 619 39.61 -17.63 9.53
N ILE A 620 40.80 -17.09 9.82
CA ILE A 620 42.03 -17.37 9.07
C ILE A 620 42.87 -18.26 9.97
N LYS A 621 43.13 -19.49 9.53
CA LYS A 621 43.97 -20.47 10.24
C LYS A 621 45.42 -20.35 9.77
N ALA A 622 46.33 -20.35 10.75
CA ALA A 622 47.76 -20.30 10.56
C ALA A 622 48.29 -21.51 9.76
N GLY A 623 49.34 -21.27 8.98
CA GLY A 623 50.28 -22.31 8.54
C GLY A 623 51.53 -22.35 9.44
N SER A 624 52.58 -23.01 8.95
CA SER A 624 53.85 -23.18 9.65
C SER A 624 54.49 -21.85 10.10
N SER A 625 54.80 -21.73 11.39
CA SER A 625 55.46 -20.57 11.99
C SER A 625 56.98 -20.53 11.79
N SER A 626 57.58 -21.61 11.28
CA SER A 626 59.03 -21.73 11.01
C SER A 626 59.24 -22.16 9.55
N ILE A 627 59.92 -21.32 8.78
CA ILE A 627 60.20 -21.51 7.35
C ILE A 627 61.65 -21.11 7.00
N LYS A 628 62.13 -21.42 5.80
CA LYS A 628 63.43 -20.96 5.27
C LYS A 628 63.24 -19.81 4.26
N LYS A 629 64.31 -19.06 3.96
CA LYS A 629 64.32 -18.09 2.85
C LYS A 629 64.04 -18.82 1.52
N GLY A 630 62.95 -18.45 0.85
CA GLY A 630 62.47 -19.07 -0.39
C GLY A 630 61.27 -20.00 -0.22
N ASP A 631 60.90 -20.38 1.01
CA ASP A 631 59.72 -21.19 1.29
C ASP A 631 58.42 -20.39 1.08
N THR A 632 57.27 -21.08 1.13
CA THR A 632 55.94 -20.48 1.06
C THR A 632 55.26 -20.49 2.43
N TYR A 633 54.84 -19.32 2.90
CA TYR A 633 53.91 -19.19 4.03
C TYR A 633 52.47 -19.18 3.51
N SER A 634 51.59 -19.94 4.17
CA SER A 634 50.20 -20.14 3.74
C SER A 634 49.24 -19.99 4.93
N VAL A 635 48.00 -19.58 4.64
CA VAL A 635 46.91 -19.55 5.61
C VAL A 635 45.61 -20.04 4.97
N THR A 636 44.74 -20.66 5.77
CA THR A 636 43.43 -21.16 5.28
C THR A 636 42.30 -20.27 5.77
N LEU A 637 41.57 -19.64 4.86
CA LEU A 637 40.34 -18.92 5.15
C LEU A 637 39.16 -19.91 5.20
N VAL A 638 38.46 -19.99 6.32
CA VAL A 638 37.33 -20.90 6.53
C VAL A 638 36.09 -20.19 7.05
N ASP A 639 34.91 -20.76 6.81
CA ASP A 639 33.64 -20.30 7.39
C ASP A 639 33.39 -20.81 8.82
N ASN A 640 32.22 -20.48 9.38
CA ASN A 640 31.70 -20.98 10.67
C ASN A 640 31.95 -22.48 10.93
N ASN A 641 31.88 -23.30 9.89
CA ASN A 641 31.88 -24.76 9.99
C ASN A 641 33.28 -25.33 9.69
N GLY A 642 34.29 -24.48 9.54
CA GLY A 642 35.64 -24.88 9.15
C GLY A 642 35.81 -25.19 7.66
N LYS A 643 34.80 -24.96 6.81
CA LYS A 643 34.90 -25.19 5.37
C LYS A 643 35.74 -24.10 4.70
N GLY A 644 36.74 -24.51 3.90
CA GLY A 644 37.57 -23.61 3.11
C GLY A 644 36.77 -22.74 2.14
N LEU A 645 37.12 -21.45 2.07
CA LEU A 645 36.48 -20.46 1.20
C LEU A 645 37.36 -20.14 0.00
N ALA A 646 37.02 -20.72 -1.15
CA ALA A 646 37.74 -20.55 -2.40
C ALA A 646 37.53 -19.19 -3.08
N SER A 647 38.47 -18.80 -3.94
CA SER A 647 38.44 -17.59 -4.77
C SER A 647 38.29 -16.28 -3.98
N GLN A 648 38.69 -16.26 -2.71
CA GLN A 648 38.66 -15.08 -1.83
C GLN A 648 40.01 -14.37 -1.81
N LYS A 649 40.00 -13.03 -1.84
CA LYS A 649 41.21 -12.21 -1.73
C LYS A 649 41.62 -12.07 -0.26
N VAL A 650 42.74 -12.68 0.11
CA VAL A 650 43.43 -12.49 1.40
C VAL A 650 44.62 -11.57 1.18
N THR A 651 44.76 -10.55 2.02
CA THR A 651 45.90 -9.63 2.03
C THR A 651 46.87 -10.05 3.14
N PHE A 652 48.11 -10.38 2.76
CA PHE A 652 49.23 -10.61 3.67
C PHE A 652 50.03 -9.31 3.81
N THR A 653 50.17 -8.78 5.02
CA THR A 653 51.09 -7.67 5.33
C THR A 653 52.28 -8.21 6.13
N ILE A 654 53.48 -8.02 5.61
CA ILE A 654 54.75 -8.45 6.22
C ILE A 654 55.81 -7.36 5.99
N SER A 655 56.52 -6.97 7.05
CA SER A 655 57.52 -5.87 7.00
C SER A 655 56.98 -4.59 6.33
N GLY A 656 55.73 -4.22 6.64
CA GLY A 656 55.01 -3.07 6.07
C GLY A 656 54.47 -3.27 4.64
N LYS A 657 54.99 -4.22 3.86
CA LYS A 657 54.56 -4.48 2.47
C LYS A 657 53.33 -5.40 2.46
N SER A 658 52.36 -5.07 1.61
CA SER A 658 51.09 -5.81 1.49
C SER A 658 50.98 -6.56 0.16
N TYR A 659 50.59 -7.83 0.23
CA TYR A 659 50.51 -8.77 -0.89
C TYR A 659 49.10 -9.38 -0.95
N ASN A 660 48.37 -9.10 -2.02
CA ASN A 660 47.06 -9.71 -2.27
C ASN A 660 47.24 -11.10 -2.90
N LYS A 661 46.56 -12.11 -2.34
CA LYS A 661 46.57 -13.49 -2.83
C LYS A 661 45.14 -14.04 -2.83
N THR A 662 44.81 -14.83 -3.84
CA THR A 662 43.51 -15.51 -3.95
C THR A 662 43.60 -16.89 -3.31
N THR A 663 42.56 -17.31 -2.60
CA THR A 663 42.48 -18.67 -2.04
C THR A 663 42.16 -19.73 -3.09
N ASP A 664 42.78 -20.90 -2.96
CA ASP A 664 42.54 -22.08 -3.79
C ASP A 664 41.19 -22.77 -3.47
N SER A 665 40.91 -23.91 -4.12
CA SER A 665 39.69 -24.71 -3.90
C SER A 665 39.53 -25.25 -2.46
N LYS A 666 40.61 -25.28 -1.67
CA LYS A 666 40.64 -25.70 -0.26
C LYS A 666 40.58 -24.50 0.70
N GLY A 667 40.52 -23.27 0.19
CA GLY A 667 40.51 -22.04 0.97
C GLY A 667 41.91 -21.53 1.38
N VAL A 668 42.98 -22.10 0.82
CA VAL A 668 44.38 -21.76 1.16
C VAL A 668 44.87 -20.61 0.29
N ALA A 669 45.36 -19.54 0.91
CA ALA A 669 46.13 -18.49 0.24
C ALA A 669 47.62 -18.62 0.61
N SER A 670 48.52 -18.29 -0.32
CA SER A 670 49.95 -18.62 -0.23
C SER A 670 50.86 -17.48 -0.70
N LEU A 671 51.93 -17.21 0.05
CA LEU A 671 52.94 -16.17 -0.21
C LEU A 671 54.36 -16.73 -0.06
N LYS A 672 55.17 -16.63 -1.12
CA LYS A 672 56.60 -16.98 -1.08
C LYS A 672 57.40 -15.94 -0.30
N ILE A 673 58.22 -16.36 0.66
CA ILE A 673 58.95 -15.49 1.60
C ILE A 673 60.44 -15.48 1.27
N ASN A 674 60.87 -14.43 0.55
CA ASN A 674 62.28 -14.23 0.17
C ASN A 674 63.06 -13.33 1.15
N LEU A 675 62.61 -13.22 2.41
CA LEU A 675 63.28 -12.43 3.45
C LEU A 675 64.51 -13.15 4.01
N ASN A 676 65.39 -12.43 4.69
CA ASN A 676 66.56 -13.01 5.38
C ASN A 676 66.14 -13.69 6.70
N GLY A 677 67.10 -14.25 7.45
CA GLY A 677 66.84 -14.82 8.77
C GLY A 677 66.27 -13.77 9.74
N GLY A 678 65.33 -14.19 10.59
CA GLY A 678 64.66 -13.33 11.56
C GLY A 678 63.20 -13.70 11.79
N THR A 679 62.56 -13.05 12.77
CA THR A 679 61.13 -13.25 13.08
C THR A 679 60.32 -12.05 12.61
N TYR A 680 59.32 -12.32 11.77
CA TYR A 680 58.48 -11.31 11.14
C TYR A 680 57.03 -11.46 11.59
N SER A 681 56.38 -10.36 11.98
CA SER A 681 54.93 -10.36 12.21
C SER A 681 54.20 -10.34 10.86
N VAL A 682 53.51 -11.43 10.53
CA VAL A 682 52.69 -11.56 9.33
C VAL A 682 51.22 -11.37 9.70
N VAL A 683 50.61 -10.33 9.13
CA VAL A 683 49.19 -10.04 9.29
C VAL A 683 48.45 -10.54 8.05
N SER A 684 47.63 -11.58 8.20
CA SER A 684 46.76 -12.07 7.13
C SER A 684 45.33 -11.58 7.37
N SER A 685 44.74 -10.89 6.39
CA SER A 685 43.40 -10.30 6.53
C SER A 685 42.51 -10.59 5.34
N TYR A 686 41.23 -10.83 5.62
CA TYR A 686 40.15 -10.95 4.66
C TYR A 686 39.17 -9.82 4.96
N ALA A 687 38.89 -8.97 3.97
CA ALA A 687 38.00 -7.81 4.12
C ALA A 687 36.51 -8.18 4.24
N GLY A 688 36.16 -9.46 4.08
CA GLY A 688 34.78 -9.91 3.96
C GLY A 688 34.27 -9.82 2.52
N SER A 689 33.00 -10.15 2.35
CA SER A 689 32.28 -10.09 1.08
C SER A 689 30.82 -9.71 1.33
N SER A 690 29.93 -9.84 0.34
CA SER A 690 28.48 -9.77 0.54
C SER A 690 27.98 -10.85 1.51
N THR A 691 28.54 -12.06 1.43
CA THR A 691 28.12 -13.26 2.18
C THR A 691 28.85 -13.45 3.50
N TYR A 692 30.13 -13.09 3.57
CA TYR A 692 31.03 -13.41 4.68
C TYR A 692 31.56 -12.15 5.40
N LYS A 693 31.75 -12.24 6.72
CA LYS A 693 32.40 -11.20 7.54
C LYS A 693 33.88 -11.09 7.21
N SER A 694 34.49 -9.98 7.63
CA SER A 694 35.93 -9.85 7.68
C SER A 694 36.53 -10.72 8.78
N SER A 695 37.80 -11.10 8.61
CA SER A 695 38.60 -11.80 9.63
C SER A 695 40.08 -11.46 9.46
N LYS A 696 40.83 -11.47 10.57
CA LYS A 696 42.24 -11.07 10.62
C LYS A 696 43.00 -12.02 11.55
N LEU A 697 44.17 -12.45 11.12
CA LEU A 697 45.17 -13.20 11.89
C LEU A 697 46.46 -12.36 11.94
N SER A 698 47.15 -12.39 13.07
CA SER A 698 48.53 -11.89 13.20
C SER A 698 49.37 -13.01 13.79
N GLN A 699 50.44 -13.41 13.11
CA GLN A 699 51.29 -14.52 13.51
C GLN A 699 52.77 -14.12 13.38
N SER A 700 53.58 -14.44 14.39
CA SER A 700 55.03 -14.38 14.27
C SER A 700 55.52 -15.56 13.44
N VAL A 701 56.20 -15.28 12.33
CA VAL A 701 56.80 -16.28 11.43
C VAL A 701 58.30 -16.08 11.43
N THR A 702 59.02 -17.10 11.89
CA THR A 702 60.48 -17.14 11.91
C THR A 702 61.01 -17.71 10.60
N VAL A 703 61.75 -16.89 9.86
CA VAL A 703 62.57 -17.32 8.74
C VAL A 703 63.92 -17.76 9.29
N LYS A 704 64.33 -18.99 8.99
CA LYS A 704 65.62 -19.56 9.36
C LYS A 704 66.72 -19.06 8.42
N ASP A 705 67.85 -18.71 9.02
CA ASP A 705 69.07 -18.30 8.31
C ASP A 705 69.62 -19.38 7.38
N SER A 706 70.18 -18.95 6.23
CA SER A 706 71.12 -19.78 5.47
C SER A 706 72.56 -19.48 5.91
N ASN A 707 73.44 -20.49 5.88
CA ASN A 707 74.88 -20.33 6.15
C ASN A 707 75.74 -20.35 4.87
N THR A 708 75.11 -20.09 3.72
CA THR A 708 75.72 -20.03 2.38
C THR A 708 75.86 -18.60 1.89
N PHE A 709 77.00 -18.25 1.32
CA PHE A 709 77.31 -16.92 0.77
C PHE A 709 77.71 -17.05 -0.70
N THR A 710 77.18 -16.18 -1.57
CA THR A 710 77.58 -16.12 -2.98
C THR A 710 78.96 -15.47 -3.14
N LEU A 711 79.63 -15.73 -4.27
CA LEU A 711 80.94 -15.16 -4.55
C LEU A 711 80.92 -13.62 -4.49
N GLY A 712 79.93 -12.98 -5.12
CA GLY A 712 79.77 -11.53 -5.11
C GLY A 712 79.50 -10.91 -3.73
N GLU A 713 78.85 -11.64 -2.81
CA GLU A 713 78.67 -11.20 -1.41
C GLU A 713 80.00 -11.24 -0.64
N ILE A 714 80.86 -12.24 -0.93
CA ILE A 714 82.21 -12.35 -0.36
C ILE A 714 83.13 -11.27 -0.95
N GLU A 715 83.12 -11.06 -2.27
CA GLU A 715 83.88 -9.99 -2.94
C GLU A 715 83.44 -8.58 -2.51
N ALA A 716 82.14 -8.38 -2.25
CA ALA A 716 81.64 -7.13 -1.68
C ALA A 716 82.22 -6.87 -0.28
N ALA A 717 82.26 -7.88 0.57
CA ALA A 717 82.87 -7.79 1.90
C ALA A 717 84.42 -7.68 1.83
N ALA A 718 85.07 -8.31 0.85
CA ALA A 718 86.53 -8.26 0.68
C ALA A 718 87.03 -6.86 0.32
N THR A 719 86.36 -6.17 -0.62
CA THR A 719 86.60 -4.74 -0.88
C THR A 719 86.47 -3.90 0.40
N ASN A 720 85.53 -4.23 1.28
CA ASN A 720 85.31 -3.48 2.52
C ASN A 720 86.37 -3.79 3.59
N VAL A 721 86.85 -5.04 3.71
CA VAL A 721 87.96 -5.40 4.61
C VAL A 721 89.25 -4.76 4.16
N LYS A 722 89.58 -4.83 2.86
CA LYS A 722 90.72 -4.14 2.27
C LYS A 722 90.65 -2.64 2.59
N LYS A 723 89.56 -1.96 2.20
CA LYS A 723 89.35 -0.53 2.50
C LYS A 723 89.40 -0.20 3.99
N TYR A 724 89.03 -1.11 4.88
CA TYR A 724 89.16 -0.89 6.31
C TYR A 724 90.64 -0.87 6.73
N VAL A 725 91.43 -1.87 6.31
CA VAL A 725 92.88 -1.90 6.54
C VAL A 725 93.54 -0.67 5.92
N ASP A 726 93.25 -0.37 4.65
CA ASP A 726 93.74 0.81 3.89
C ASP A 726 93.49 2.19 4.59
N ASN A 727 92.68 2.25 5.66
CA ASN A 727 92.32 3.46 6.39
C ASN A 727 92.51 3.36 7.92
N ASN A 728 92.93 2.21 8.47
CA ASN A 728 92.96 1.98 9.93
C ASN A 728 94.16 1.12 10.40
N ASP A 729 95.02 0.64 9.50
CA ASP A 729 96.24 -0.14 9.79
C ASP A 729 96.01 -1.38 10.67
N VAL A 730 94.78 -1.91 10.68
CA VAL A 730 94.35 -3.05 11.49
C VAL A 730 93.18 -3.78 10.81
N LEU A 731 93.05 -5.10 11.01
CA LEU A 731 91.87 -5.83 10.54
C LEU A 731 90.60 -5.41 11.31
N PRO A 732 89.43 -5.32 10.65
CA PRO A 732 88.17 -5.12 11.34
C PRO A 732 87.78 -6.40 12.08
N SER A 733 87.56 -6.31 13.40
CA SER A 733 87.20 -7.48 14.25
C SER A 733 86.02 -8.32 13.75
N THR A 734 85.13 -7.70 12.98
CA THR A 734 83.96 -8.33 12.35
C THR A 734 83.63 -7.66 11.02
N VAL A 735 83.01 -8.40 10.10
CA VAL A 735 82.61 -7.91 8.78
C VAL A 735 81.20 -8.38 8.42
N THR A 736 80.42 -7.52 7.79
CA THR A 736 79.08 -7.87 7.30
C THR A 736 79.17 -8.49 5.90
N VAL A 737 78.84 -9.77 5.79
CA VAL A 737 78.70 -10.49 4.51
C VAL A 737 77.21 -10.70 4.26
N ALA A 738 76.72 -10.17 3.14
CA ALA A 738 75.29 -10.08 2.80
C ALA A 738 74.43 -9.35 3.86
N SER A 739 74.01 -10.06 4.91
CA SER A 739 73.30 -9.52 6.07
C SER A 739 73.74 -10.13 7.41
N LYS A 740 74.78 -10.97 7.40
CA LYS A 740 75.36 -11.58 8.61
C LYS A 740 76.65 -10.89 8.99
N LYS A 741 76.77 -10.52 10.26
CA LYS A 741 78.01 -10.05 10.87
C LYS A 741 78.85 -11.26 11.27
N LEU A 742 79.93 -11.53 10.54
CA LEU A 742 80.86 -12.63 10.78
C LEU A 742 82.09 -12.14 11.57
N SER A 743 82.78 -13.03 12.29
CA SER A 743 84.13 -12.73 12.77
C SER A 743 85.11 -12.64 11.60
N ILE A 744 86.22 -11.92 11.78
CA ILE A 744 87.22 -11.80 10.72
C ILE A 744 87.86 -13.15 10.37
N SER A 745 88.01 -14.06 11.34
CA SER A 745 88.45 -15.45 11.12
C SER A 745 87.45 -16.26 10.28
N GLN A 746 86.14 -16.10 10.53
CA GLN A 746 85.08 -16.70 9.70
C GLN A 746 85.09 -16.17 8.27
N PHE A 747 85.41 -14.88 8.10
CA PHE A 747 85.51 -14.29 6.77
C PHE A 747 86.81 -14.63 6.04
N SER A 748 87.94 -14.72 6.76
CA SER A 748 89.22 -15.18 6.22
C SER A 748 89.10 -16.58 5.61
N TYR A 749 88.39 -17.50 6.28
CA TYR A 749 88.00 -18.80 5.70
C TYR A 749 87.19 -18.65 4.40
N LEU A 750 86.17 -17.77 4.36
CA LEU A 750 85.36 -17.56 3.15
C LEU A 750 86.19 -16.97 2.00
N MET A 751 87.11 -16.05 2.30
CA MET A 751 88.02 -15.47 1.31
C MET A 751 89.02 -16.51 0.78
N SER A 752 89.64 -17.30 1.66
CA SER A 752 90.53 -18.41 1.30
C SER A 752 89.81 -19.43 0.40
N LYS A 753 88.60 -19.87 0.77
CA LYS A 753 87.76 -20.75 -0.06
C LYS A 753 87.34 -20.10 -1.38
N ALA A 754 87.09 -18.79 -1.41
CA ALA A 754 86.77 -18.06 -2.63
C ALA A 754 87.97 -17.98 -3.59
N VAL A 755 89.16 -17.60 -3.13
CA VAL A 755 90.39 -17.56 -3.96
C VAL A 755 90.68 -18.95 -4.54
N TYR A 756 90.57 -20.01 -3.74
CA TYR A 756 90.72 -21.39 -4.21
C TYR A 756 89.65 -21.78 -5.24
N ASN A 757 88.38 -21.51 -4.97
CA ASN A 757 87.27 -21.83 -5.87
C ASN A 757 87.35 -21.08 -7.21
N ILE A 758 87.72 -19.80 -7.20
CA ILE A 758 87.93 -19.00 -8.42
C ILE A 758 89.01 -19.65 -9.29
N ASN A 759 90.15 -20.04 -8.70
CA ASN A 759 91.23 -20.69 -9.46
C ASN A 759 90.81 -22.07 -10.02
N ALA A 760 89.84 -22.73 -9.38
CA ALA A 760 89.22 -23.97 -9.85
C ALA A 760 87.97 -23.76 -10.75
N GLY A 761 87.64 -22.52 -11.14
CA GLY A 761 86.46 -22.19 -11.96
C GLY A 761 85.09 -22.36 -11.28
N ASN A 762 85.07 -22.65 -9.98
CA ASN A 762 83.85 -22.99 -9.23
C ASN A 762 83.12 -21.71 -8.73
N LYS A 763 81.91 -21.47 -9.24
CA LYS A 763 81.08 -20.30 -8.92
C LYS A 763 79.97 -20.57 -7.89
N ASN A 764 79.95 -21.76 -7.28
CA ASN A 764 78.90 -22.14 -6.32
C ASN A 764 78.98 -21.33 -5.01
N ALA A 765 77.83 -21.14 -4.36
CA ALA A 765 77.76 -20.46 -3.06
C ALA A 765 78.52 -21.26 -1.99
N ILE A 766 79.35 -20.57 -1.21
CA ILE A 766 80.26 -21.15 -0.22
C ILE A 766 79.54 -21.24 1.13
N ALA A 767 79.51 -22.44 1.71
CA ALA A 767 79.01 -22.66 3.06
C ALA A 767 80.08 -22.29 4.11
N LEU A 768 79.68 -21.51 5.11
CA LEU A 768 80.47 -21.29 6.33
C LEU A 768 80.22 -22.46 7.30
N PRO A 769 81.27 -23.10 7.87
CA PRO A 769 81.14 -24.11 8.92
C PRO A 769 80.37 -23.58 10.13
N SER A 770 79.58 -24.44 10.77
CA SER A 770 78.70 -24.09 11.89
C SER A 770 79.42 -23.71 13.19
N SER A 771 80.73 -23.99 13.31
CA SER A 771 81.49 -23.86 14.55
C SER A 771 82.92 -23.32 14.33
N LEU A 772 83.14 -22.44 13.34
CA LEU A 772 84.46 -21.85 13.13
C LEU A 772 84.76 -20.76 14.18
N SER A 773 85.80 -20.99 14.98
CA SER A 773 86.31 -20.11 16.03
C SER A 773 87.22 -19.00 15.50
N SER A 774 87.49 -18.01 16.35
CA SER A 774 88.47 -16.95 16.07
C SER A 774 89.90 -17.37 16.43
N CYS A 775 90.87 -16.81 15.72
CA CYS A 775 92.31 -16.97 15.92
C CYS A 775 92.99 -15.65 16.32
N LYS A 776 94.26 -15.73 16.74
CA LYS A 776 95.18 -14.60 16.92
C LYS A 776 96.01 -14.40 15.64
N SER A 777 96.69 -13.26 15.51
CA SER A 777 97.80 -13.08 14.56
C SER A 777 99.12 -13.27 15.30
N GLU A 778 99.92 -14.23 14.84
CA GLU A 778 101.25 -14.56 15.37
C GLU A 778 102.08 -15.06 14.19
N GLY A 779 103.23 -14.47 13.84
CA GLY A 779 104.01 -14.87 12.67
C GLY A 779 105.25 -14.00 12.41
N ASP A 780 105.88 -14.21 11.26
CA ASP A 780 107.10 -13.50 10.84
C ASP A 780 106.76 -12.16 10.17
N THR A 781 107.61 -11.13 10.32
CA THR A 781 107.54 -9.92 9.48
C THR A 781 108.00 -10.28 8.06
N ILE A 782 107.11 -10.12 7.08
CA ILE A 782 107.31 -10.50 5.68
C ILE A 782 106.88 -9.35 4.77
N ASP A 783 107.84 -8.80 4.05
CA ASP A 783 107.64 -7.82 2.98
C ASP A 783 108.11 -8.46 1.65
N ALA A 784 107.17 -9.03 0.87
CA ALA A 784 107.48 -9.90 -0.28
C ALA A 784 106.41 -9.91 -1.39
N THR A 785 106.85 -10.08 -2.64
CA THR A 785 105.95 -10.31 -3.79
C THR A 785 105.62 -11.79 -3.92
N VAL A 786 104.34 -12.14 -3.74
CA VAL A 786 103.85 -13.53 -3.79
C VAL A 786 103.05 -13.77 -5.07
N TYR A 787 103.52 -14.67 -5.91
CA TYR A 787 102.94 -14.98 -7.22
C TYR A 787 101.70 -15.87 -7.13
N LYS A 788 100.89 -15.89 -8.19
CA LYS A 788 99.59 -16.58 -8.26
C LYS A 788 99.58 -18.01 -7.75
N ALA A 789 100.54 -18.84 -8.17
CA ALA A 789 100.62 -20.23 -7.71
C ALA A 789 100.83 -20.33 -6.19
N GLN A 790 101.62 -19.43 -5.61
CA GLN A 790 102.03 -19.43 -4.21
C GLN A 790 100.89 -18.96 -3.28
N TYR A 791 100.17 -17.89 -3.64
CA TYR A 791 99.03 -17.45 -2.83
C TYR A 791 97.79 -18.35 -2.98
N VAL A 792 97.64 -19.06 -4.11
CA VAL A 792 96.59 -20.09 -4.28
C VAL A 792 96.91 -21.34 -3.45
N ASP A 793 98.17 -21.76 -3.39
CA ASP A 793 98.60 -22.81 -2.46
C ASP A 793 98.44 -22.37 -1.00
N LEU A 794 98.79 -21.12 -0.66
CA LEU A 794 98.53 -20.55 0.67
C LEU A 794 97.03 -20.60 1.01
N SER A 795 96.15 -20.20 0.09
CA SER A 795 94.70 -20.23 0.32
C SER A 795 94.18 -21.65 0.53
N LYS A 796 94.73 -22.64 -0.19
CA LYS A 796 94.45 -24.07 0.01
C LYS A 796 94.92 -24.58 1.38
N ARG A 797 96.12 -24.18 1.84
CA ARG A 797 96.66 -24.65 3.13
C ARG A 797 95.99 -23.99 4.34
N VAL A 798 95.68 -22.69 4.26
CA VAL A 798 94.81 -21.99 5.24
C VAL A 798 93.45 -22.68 5.33
N LEU A 799 92.87 -23.03 4.17
CA LEU A 799 91.58 -23.73 4.09
C LEU A 799 91.61 -25.09 4.76
N SER A 800 92.54 -25.97 4.37
CA SER A 800 92.64 -27.33 4.92
C SER A 800 92.90 -27.34 6.43
N PHE A 801 93.68 -26.38 6.94
CA PHE A 801 93.85 -26.20 8.38
C PHE A 801 92.53 -25.77 9.05
N ALA A 802 91.82 -24.78 8.49
CA ALA A 802 90.57 -24.27 9.05
C ALA A 802 89.42 -25.29 9.02
N GLU A 803 89.31 -26.08 7.96
CA GLU A 803 88.34 -27.17 7.84
C GLU A 803 88.64 -28.30 8.85
N SER A 804 89.91 -28.57 9.15
CA SER A 804 90.31 -29.60 10.13
C SER A 804 90.12 -29.13 11.57
N ASN A 805 90.78 -28.04 11.96
CA ASN A 805 90.88 -27.57 13.35
C ASN A 805 89.71 -26.69 13.82
N LYS A 806 88.78 -26.35 12.91
CA LYS A 806 87.65 -25.42 13.15
C LYS A 806 88.09 -24.01 13.56
N VAL A 807 89.31 -23.62 13.24
CA VAL A 807 89.89 -22.29 13.47
C VAL A 807 90.95 -22.05 12.39
N PRO A 808 91.05 -20.84 11.77
CA PRO A 808 92.16 -20.54 10.87
C PRO A 808 93.50 -20.59 11.61
N PRO A 809 94.61 -20.90 10.92
CA PRO A 809 95.93 -20.92 11.56
C PRO A 809 96.40 -19.50 11.89
N VAL A 810 97.17 -19.35 12.99
CA VAL A 810 97.68 -18.04 13.44
C VAL A 810 98.77 -17.46 12.51
N TYR A 811 99.47 -18.35 11.79
CA TYR A 811 100.27 -18.06 10.60
C TYR A 811 100.07 -19.15 9.54
N ALA A 812 100.35 -18.83 8.27
CA ALA A 812 100.49 -19.82 7.22
C ALA A 812 101.76 -19.56 6.38
N LYS A 813 102.62 -20.58 6.26
CA LYS A 813 103.90 -20.48 5.54
C LYS A 813 103.72 -20.18 4.05
N VAL A 814 104.51 -19.29 3.48
CA VAL A 814 104.58 -19.05 2.03
C VAL A 814 105.90 -19.59 1.47
N TYR A 815 105.89 -20.00 0.20
CA TYR A 815 107.06 -20.52 -0.51
C TYR A 815 107.35 -19.68 -1.76
N SER A 816 108.62 -19.62 -2.17
CA SER A 816 109.09 -19.01 -3.41
C SER A 816 108.79 -19.90 -4.61
N SER A 817 109.13 -19.43 -5.82
CA SER A 817 109.07 -20.22 -7.06
C SER A 817 110.10 -21.36 -7.09
N SER A 818 111.18 -21.26 -6.30
CA SER A 818 112.17 -22.31 -6.06
C SER A 818 111.80 -23.27 -4.92
N GLY A 819 110.61 -23.12 -4.31
CA GLY A 819 110.16 -23.95 -3.17
C GLY A 819 110.79 -23.57 -1.81
N SER A 820 111.66 -22.54 -1.77
CA SER A 820 112.26 -22.02 -0.55
C SER A 820 111.20 -21.33 0.32
N SER A 821 111.27 -21.46 1.65
CA SER A 821 110.33 -20.79 2.57
C SER A 821 110.54 -19.27 2.54
N LEU A 822 109.49 -18.50 2.24
CA LEU A 822 109.47 -17.03 2.38
C LEU A 822 109.08 -16.58 3.80
N GLY A 823 108.72 -17.52 4.68
CA GLY A 823 108.39 -17.28 6.08
C GLY A 823 106.95 -17.66 6.42
N ASN A 824 106.60 -17.53 7.71
CA ASN A 824 105.30 -17.80 8.30
C ASN A 824 104.45 -16.52 8.30
N VAL A 825 103.68 -16.29 7.22
CA VAL A 825 102.80 -15.11 7.12
C VAL A 825 101.72 -15.18 8.20
N GLU A 826 101.66 -14.16 9.05
CA GLU A 826 100.68 -14.05 10.12
C GLU A 826 99.22 -13.94 9.62
N PHE A 827 98.25 -14.23 10.49
CA PHE A 827 96.82 -14.21 10.18
C PHE A 827 96.34 -12.88 9.58
N ASP A 828 96.76 -11.75 10.16
CA ASP A 828 96.30 -10.43 9.73
C ASP A 828 96.75 -10.13 8.29
N LEU A 829 98.02 -10.40 8.01
CA LEU A 829 98.63 -10.18 6.70
C LEU A 829 98.08 -11.10 5.62
N TYR A 830 97.98 -12.42 5.83
CA TYR A 830 97.42 -13.28 4.78
C TYR A 830 95.94 -12.98 4.53
N THR A 831 95.18 -12.60 5.56
CA THR A 831 93.77 -12.25 5.45
C THR A 831 93.57 -10.95 4.65
N TYR A 832 94.39 -9.93 4.90
CA TYR A 832 94.41 -8.71 4.09
C TYR A 832 94.87 -8.98 2.64
N SER A 833 95.88 -9.83 2.42
CA SER A 833 96.27 -10.24 1.07
C SER A 833 95.15 -10.95 0.31
N PHE A 834 94.38 -11.85 0.95
CA PHE A 834 93.19 -12.43 0.30
C PHE A 834 92.11 -11.37 0.00
N ALA A 835 91.97 -10.34 0.83
CA ALA A 835 91.08 -9.21 0.55
C ALA A 835 91.57 -8.40 -0.67
N LYS A 836 92.88 -8.10 -0.78
CA LYS A 836 93.51 -7.47 -1.97
C LYS A 836 93.27 -8.30 -3.24
N ILE A 837 93.45 -9.63 -3.17
CA ILE A 837 93.26 -10.57 -4.29
C ILE A 837 91.81 -10.59 -4.78
N LEU A 838 90.82 -10.58 -3.88
CA LEU A 838 89.40 -10.62 -4.24
C LEU A 838 88.86 -9.26 -4.72
N ASP A 839 89.39 -8.14 -4.20
CA ASP A 839 89.10 -6.80 -4.70
C ASP A 839 89.61 -6.61 -6.16
N PHE A 840 90.78 -7.18 -6.46
CA PHE A 840 91.27 -7.28 -7.85
C PHE A 840 90.38 -8.19 -8.70
N HIS A 841 90.03 -9.40 -8.22
CA HIS A 841 89.19 -10.32 -8.98
C HIS A 841 87.84 -9.69 -9.35
N LYS A 842 87.17 -9.05 -8.40
CA LYS A 842 85.90 -8.35 -8.57
C LYS A 842 85.95 -7.24 -9.64
N SER A 843 87.10 -6.58 -9.81
CA SER A 843 87.27 -5.45 -10.74
C SER A 843 87.90 -5.84 -12.09
N LYS A 844 88.54 -7.02 -12.20
CA LYS A 844 89.21 -7.50 -13.42
C LYS A 844 88.69 -8.85 -13.94
N ASN A 845 87.77 -9.50 -13.23
CA ASN A 845 87.21 -10.83 -13.52
C ASN A 845 88.29 -11.93 -13.71
N ALA A 846 89.45 -11.74 -13.06
CA ALA A 846 90.61 -12.64 -13.10
C ALA A 846 91.47 -12.46 -11.84
N LEU A 847 92.08 -13.54 -11.35
CA LEU A 847 93.02 -13.48 -10.22
C LEU A 847 94.35 -12.84 -10.66
N PRO A 848 94.97 -11.94 -9.86
CA PRO A 848 96.18 -11.21 -10.24
C PRO A 848 97.41 -12.12 -10.37
N ASN A 849 98.38 -11.75 -11.21
CA ASN A 849 99.59 -12.55 -11.42
C ASN A 849 100.48 -12.64 -10.17
N TYR A 850 100.43 -11.63 -9.31
CA TYR A 850 101.06 -11.59 -7.99
C TYR A 850 100.25 -10.70 -7.03
N CYS A 851 100.52 -10.81 -5.74
CA CYS A 851 100.07 -9.90 -4.70
C CYS A 851 101.26 -9.59 -3.78
N THR A 852 101.46 -8.33 -3.42
CA THR A 852 102.44 -7.95 -2.41
C THR A 852 101.91 -8.27 -1.02
N PHE A 853 102.76 -8.84 -0.17
CA PHE A 853 102.54 -9.04 1.24
C PHE A 853 103.44 -8.03 1.94
N GLU A 854 102.86 -7.13 2.73
CA GLU A 854 103.52 -5.97 3.34
C GLU A 854 103.17 -5.94 4.83
N SER A 855 104.10 -6.35 5.69
CA SER A 855 103.93 -6.33 7.16
C SER A 855 103.99 -4.92 7.76
N SER A 856 104.48 -3.94 7.01
CA SER A 856 104.45 -2.52 7.38
C SER A 856 103.03 -1.99 7.64
N VAL A 857 102.02 -2.53 6.95
CA VAL A 857 100.61 -2.11 6.99
C VAL A 857 99.95 -2.30 8.38
N PHE A 858 100.53 -3.13 9.25
CA PHE A 858 100.01 -3.38 10.61
C PHE A 858 100.85 -2.73 11.72
N LYS A 859 101.78 -1.83 11.38
CA LYS A 859 102.73 -1.19 12.33
C LYS A 859 102.35 0.27 12.60
N GLY A 860 101.07 0.52 12.89
CA GLY A 860 100.49 1.85 13.14
C GLY A 860 99.48 1.90 14.32
N ILE A 861 99.75 2.81 15.25
CA ILE A 861 98.88 3.47 16.25
C ILE A 861 97.47 2.88 16.57
N VAL A 862 97.20 2.72 17.87
CA VAL A 862 95.90 2.33 18.47
C VAL A 862 94.72 3.23 18.05
N VAL A 863 93.70 2.65 17.38
CA VAL A 863 92.42 3.32 17.08
C VAL A 863 91.20 2.42 17.36
N PRO A 864 90.18 2.87 18.13
CA PRO A 864 88.89 2.18 18.27
C PRO A 864 87.87 2.66 17.22
N PRO A 865 86.97 1.78 16.70
CA PRO A 865 85.60 1.85 17.23
C PRO A 865 84.77 0.55 17.15
N VAL A 866 83.64 0.53 17.88
CA VAL A 866 82.43 -0.20 17.46
C VAL A 866 81.26 0.78 17.45
N ASN A 867 80.71 1.04 16.28
CA ASN A 867 79.44 1.76 16.15
C ASN A 867 78.28 0.87 16.62
N VAL A 868 77.43 1.39 17.52
CA VAL A 868 76.19 0.72 17.95
C VAL A 868 75.00 1.63 17.65
N SER A 869 74.05 1.14 16.86
CA SER A 869 73.07 1.97 16.15
C SER A 869 71.71 2.09 16.87
N SER A 870 71.66 2.82 17.98
CA SER A 870 70.45 3.52 18.45
C SER A 870 70.85 4.67 19.38
N LYS A 871 70.52 5.91 19.01
CA LYS A 871 70.94 7.11 19.75
C LYS A 871 69.85 7.56 20.73
N ILE A 872 70.10 7.35 22.02
CA ILE A 872 69.64 8.32 23.04
C ILE A 872 70.25 9.69 22.68
N PRO A 873 69.52 10.82 22.72
CA PRO A 873 70.08 12.15 22.42
C PRO A 873 71.02 12.70 23.52
N TYR A 874 72.19 12.07 23.67
CA TYR A 874 73.20 12.43 24.67
C TYR A 874 74.07 13.62 24.25
N ASN A 875 74.61 14.33 25.24
CA ASN A 875 75.59 15.40 25.03
C ASN A 875 77.00 14.81 24.91
N SER A 876 77.67 15.04 23.77
CA SER A 876 78.99 14.46 23.48
C SER A 876 80.10 14.99 24.37
N SER A 877 80.03 16.24 24.87
CA SER A 877 81.00 16.76 25.85
C SER A 877 80.84 16.14 27.24
N GLN A 878 79.73 15.45 27.48
CA GLN A 878 79.49 14.63 28.68
C GLN A 878 79.81 13.15 28.45
N PHE A 879 80.50 12.79 27.35
CA PHE A 879 80.98 11.42 27.11
C PHE A 879 82.29 11.14 27.87
N LYS A 880 82.18 11.01 29.19
CA LYS A 880 83.27 10.74 30.14
C LYS A 880 82.76 9.99 31.37
N ALA A 881 83.70 9.37 32.11
CA ALA A 881 83.42 8.53 33.27
C ALA A 881 82.49 9.21 34.29
N GLY A 882 81.47 8.48 34.77
CA GLY A 882 80.43 8.99 35.66
C GLY A 882 79.19 9.51 34.95
N LEU A 883 79.35 10.07 33.75
CA LEU A 883 78.28 10.69 32.97
C LEU A 883 77.79 9.74 31.87
N ASN A 884 78.23 9.92 30.62
CA ASN A 884 78.01 8.98 29.52
C ASN A 884 79.31 8.25 29.21
N GLU A 885 79.34 6.92 29.27
CA GLU A 885 80.59 6.16 29.08
C GLU A 885 80.37 4.78 28.47
N LYS A 886 81.39 4.25 27.79
CA LYS A 886 81.35 2.88 27.27
C LYS A 886 81.35 1.90 28.44
N ASN A 887 80.47 0.91 28.39
CA ASN A 887 80.51 -0.20 29.34
C ASN A 887 81.72 -1.09 29.06
N THR A 888 82.64 -1.16 30.02
CA THR A 888 83.78 -2.09 30.03
C THR A 888 83.49 -3.38 30.81
N GLU A 889 82.37 -3.45 31.53
CA GLU A 889 82.06 -4.57 32.43
C GLU A 889 81.33 -5.71 31.71
N THR A 890 81.89 -6.92 31.77
CA THR A 890 81.29 -8.12 31.16
C THR A 890 80.22 -8.76 32.04
N ASN A 891 80.39 -8.74 33.37
CA ASN A 891 79.42 -9.29 34.31
C ASN A 891 78.45 -8.20 34.83
N LEU A 892 77.31 -8.07 34.15
CA LEU A 892 76.28 -7.08 34.44
C LEU A 892 75.22 -7.55 35.47
N THR A 893 75.30 -8.78 35.97
CA THR A 893 74.26 -9.38 36.84
C THR A 893 73.97 -8.56 38.10
N LYS A 894 75.01 -8.06 38.78
CA LYS A 894 74.93 -7.14 39.92
C LYS A 894 74.12 -5.86 39.67
N TYR A 895 73.99 -5.44 38.41
CA TYR A 895 73.23 -4.23 38.02
C TYR A 895 71.79 -4.53 37.58
N LEU A 896 71.34 -5.78 37.67
CA LEU A 896 69.95 -6.23 37.45
C LEU A 896 69.24 -6.60 38.76
N VAL A 897 69.96 -6.84 39.86
CA VAL A 897 69.38 -7.23 41.16
C VAL A 897 68.96 -5.99 41.95
N GLY A 898 67.69 -5.89 42.34
CA GLY A 898 67.19 -4.80 43.19
C GLY A 898 67.42 -5.08 44.68
N THR A 899 68.27 -4.28 45.34
CA THR A 899 68.66 -4.43 46.75
C THR A 899 68.81 -3.08 47.46
N GLY A 900 68.68 -3.08 48.79
CA GLY A 900 68.76 -1.87 49.61
C GLY A 900 67.76 -0.82 49.12
N GLN A 901 68.24 0.42 48.93
CA GLN A 901 67.42 1.52 48.41
C GLN A 901 66.84 1.24 47.01
N SER A 902 67.41 0.32 46.23
CA SER A 902 66.91 -0.11 44.90
C SER A 902 66.02 -1.36 44.92
N ALA A 903 65.44 -1.74 46.07
CA ALA A 903 64.58 -2.92 46.19
C ALA A 903 63.37 -2.89 45.24
N ILE A 904 63.20 -3.96 44.45
CA ILE A 904 62.07 -4.13 43.51
C ILE A 904 60.88 -4.73 44.27
N THR A 905 60.05 -3.85 44.82
CA THR A 905 58.76 -4.22 45.41
C THR A 905 57.68 -4.38 44.33
N SER A 906 56.50 -4.87 44.72
CA SER A 906 55.36 -5.02 43.80
C SER A 906 54.89 -3.69 43.18
N SER A 907 54.97 -2.56 43.89
CA SER A 907 54.62 -1.25 43.34
C SER A 907 55.63 -0.79 42.28
N ILE A 908 56.93 -0.95 42.56
CA ILE A 908 58.02 -0.70 41.59
C ILE A 908 57.84 -1.58 40.35
N LYS A 909 57.58 -2.88 40.51
CA LYS A 909 57.39 -3.78 39.36
C LYS A 909 56.15 -3.40 38.55
N ASN A 910 55.02 -3.15 39.20
CA ASN A 910 53.77 -2.78 38.51
C ASN A 910 53.92 -1.46 37.72
N LEU A 911 54.60 -0.47 38.29
CA LEU A 911 54.91 0.78 37.58
C LEU A 911 55.89 0.54 36.42
N ALA A 912 56.93 -0.26 36.59
CA ALA A 912 57.86 -0.61 35.53
C ALA A 912 57.17 -1.34 34.35
N ASP A 913 56.30 -2.32 34.66
CA ASP A 913 55.45 -3.01 33.68
C ASP A 913 54.47 -2.04 32.97
N GLN A 914 54.00 -1.00 33.66
CA GLN A 914 53.12 0.04 33.10
C GLN A 914 53.88 1.01 32.17
N LEU A 915 55.00 1.58 32.64
CA LEU A 915 55.79 2.55 31.88
C LEU A 915 56.43 1.95 30.63
N THR A 916 56.79 0.66 30.68
CA THR A 916 57.38 -0.05 29.54
C THR A 916 56.35 -0.77 28.66
N LYS A 917 55.05 -0.59 28.92
CA LYS A 917 53.95 -1.33 28.27
C LYS A 917 53.86 -1.04 26.77
N GLY A 918 54.31 -2.01 25.97
CA GLY A 918 54.31 -1.93 24.50
C GLY A 918 55.56 -1.30 23.89
N LEU A 919 56.46 -0.76 24.73
CA LEU A 919 57.79 -0.31 24.33
C LEU A 919 58.70 -1.53 24.08
N LYS A 920 59.51 -1.47 23.03
CA LYS A 920 60.23 -2.62 22.46
C LYS A 920 61.74 -2.51 22.63
N THR A 921 62.32 -1.33 22.50
CA THR A 921 63.76 -1.12 22.62
C THR A 921 64.16 -0.79 24.06
N THR A 922 65.44 -0.98 24.39
CA THR A 922 65.97 -0.62 25.71
C THR A 922 66.02 0.91 25.88
N ASP A 923 66.28 1.65 24.80
CA ASP A 923 66.23 3.13 24.75
C ASP A 923 64.80 3.68 24.97
N GLU A 924 63.78 3.16 24.29
CA GLU A 924 62.37 3.55 24.52
C GLU A 924 62.00 3.39 26.01
N LYS A 925 62.32 2.22 26.58
CA LYS A 925 62.02 1.89 27.98
C LYS A 925 62.80 2.75 28.98
N ALA A 926 64.11 2.91 28.76
CA ALA A 926 64.96 3.76 29.60
C ALA A 926 64.49 5.22 29.57
N GLN A 927 64.11 5.73 28.39
CA GLN A 927 63.59 7.09 28.24
C GLN A 927 62.24 7.28 28.94
N ALA A 928 61.32 6.31 28.85
CA ALA A 928 60.03 6.36 29.52
C ALA A 928 60.16 6.32 31.06
N ILE A 929 61.02 5.44 31.59
CA ILE A 929 61.31 5.35 33.03
C ILE A 929 61.97 6.63 33.53
N TYR A 930 62.98 7.13 32.82
CA TYR A 930 63.68 8.37 33.17
C TYR A 930 62.73 9.58 33.16
N ASN A 931 61.90 9.72 32.11
CA ASN A 931 60.94 10.82 32.02
C ASN A 931 59.96 10.77 33.20
N TYR A 932 59.36 9.62 33.50
CA TYR A 932 58.44 9.49 34.64
C TYR A 932 59.07 9.98 35.96
N VAL A 933 60.29 9.54 36.30
CA VAL A 933 60.93 9.95 37.57
C VAL A 933 61.35 11.43 37.55
N ARG A 934 61.61 12.03 36.38
CA ARG A 934 61.94 13.46 36.27
C ARG A 934 60.69 14.36 36.29
N ASP A 935 59.58 13.87 35.75
CA ASP A 935 58.38 14.67 35.46
C ASP A 935 57.29 14.51 36.53
N GLU A 936 57.30 13.41 37.30
CA GLU A 936 56.23 13.03 38.26
C GLU A 936 56.74 12.87 39.70
N ILE A 937 58.01 13.16 39.99
CA ILE A 937 58.61 13.05 41.34
C ILE A 937 59.34 14.35 41.69
N ASP A 938 58.80 15.08 42.68
CA ASP A 938 59.36 16.35 43.13
C ASP A 938 60.71 16.19 43.85
N TYR A 939 61.53 17.25 43.81
CA TYR A 939 62.78 17.28 44.57
C TYR A 939 62.53 17.72 46.01
N SER A 940 63.02 16.94 46.98
CA SER A 940 63.00 17.29 48.41
C SER A 940 64.40 17.25 49.00
N TYR A 941 64.77 18.26 49.77
CA TYR A 941 66.12 18.38 50.36
C TYR A 941 66.20 17.72 51.74
N TYR A 942 67.07 16.72 51.86
CA TYR A 942 67.52 16.11 53.11
C TYR A 942 68.83 15.35 52.85
N ALA A 943 69.58 15.01 53.90
CA ALA A 943 70.81 14.23 53.81
C ALA A 943 70.51 12.72 53.66
N ASN A 944 71.38 12.01 52.92
CA ASN A 944 71.37 10.57 52.71
C ASN A 944 70.05 10.02 52.10
N SER A 945 69.93 8.70 51.91
CA SER A 945 68.64 8.11 51.50
C SER A 945 67.68 8.04 52.69
N LYS A 946 66.44 8.49 52.51
CA LYS A 946 65.37 8.46 53.53
C LYS A 946 64.23 7.53 53.16
N HIS A 947 63.99 7.36 51.86
CA HIS A 947 62.79 6.71 51.34
C HIS A 947 63.07 5.52 50.43
N GLY A 948 64.25 5.47 49.78
CA GLY A 948 64.57 4.50 48.73
C GLY A 948 63.55 4.54 47.58
N ALA A 949 63.66 3.62 46.63
CA ALA A 949 62.80 3.59 45.45
C ALA A 949 61.30 3.54 45.81
N SER A 950 60.91 2.64 46.72
CA SER A 950 59.50 2.40 47.05
C SER A 950 58.88 3.51 47.89
N GLY A 951 59.64 4.10 48.81
CA GLY A 951 59.17 5.27 49.57
C GLY A 951 59.08 6.51 48.69
N THR A 952 60.06 6.75 47.80
CA THR A 952 60.06 7.88 46.85
C THR A 952 58.83 7.85 45.95
N LEU A 953 58.50 6.67 45.40
CA LEU A 953 57.29 6.47 44.61
C LEU A 953 56.00 6.69 45.43
N SER A 954 56.02 6.37 46.72
CA SER A 954 54.85 6.54 47.60
C SER A 954 54.68 7.97 48.12
N ALA A 955 55.77 8.73 48.22
CA ALA A 955 55.80 10.11 48.69
C ALA A 955 55.70 11.16 47.56
N GLY A 956 55.74 10.72 46.29
CA GLY A 956 55.77 11.61 45.11
C GLY A 956 56.99 12.54 45.06
N SER A 957 58.00 12.30 45.90
CA SER A 957 59.12 13.23 46.11
C SER A 957 60.34 12.53 46.72
N GLY A 958 61.53 13.09 46.48
CA GLY A 958 62.78 12.59 47.07
C GLY A 958 64.01 13.45 46.77
N ASN A 959 65.12 13.18 47.44
CA ASN A 959 66.41 13.80 47.13
C ASN A 959 67.13 13.08 45.98
N CYS A 960 68.38 13.47 45.70
CA CYS A 960 69.19 12.88 44.63
C CYS A 960 69.41 11.36 44.77
N VAL A 961 69.69 10.85 45.98
CA VAL A 961 69.90 9.42 46.23
C VAL A 961 68.61 8.63 46.05
N ASP A 962 67.50 9.21 46.49
CA ASP A 962 66.18 8.58 46.50
C ASP A 962 65.53 8.56 45.10
N GLN A 963 65.60 9.66 44.34
CA GLN A 963 65.21 9.67 42.92
C GLN A 963 66.10 8.76 42.07
N ALA A 964 67.43 8.76 42.26
CA ALA A 964 68.32 7.83 41.57
C ALA A 964 67.97 6.36 41.89
N SER A 965 67.59 6.07 43.14
CA SER A 965 67.15 4.74 43.56
C SER A 965 65.87 4.30 42.84
N LEU A 966 64.90 5.20 42.66
CA LEU A 966 63.68 4.92 41.91
C LEU A 966 63.96 4.64 40.42
N VAL A 967 64.81 5.44 39.76
CA VAL A 967 65.26 5.15 38.37
C VAL A 967 65.92 3.77 38.29
N VAL A 968 66.88 3.49 39.18
CA VAL A 968 67.60 2.20 39.20
C VAL A 968 66.65 1.03 39.40
N ALA A 969 65.72 1.11 40.36
CA ALA A 969 64.79 0.01 40.65
C ALA A 969 63.79 -0.24 39.51
N LEU A 970 63.25 0.81 38.88
CA LEU A 970 62.34 0.68 37.72
C LEU A 970 63.05 0.10 36.48
N CYS A 971 64.29 0.52 36.22
CA CYS A 971 65.11 -0.05 35.15
C CYS A 971 65.40 -1.54 35.41
N ARG A 972 65.83 -1.90 36.63
CA ARG A 972 66.11 -3.31 37.00
C ARG A 972 64.85 -4.18 36.92
N ALA A 973 63.70 -3.69 37.39
CA ALA A 973 62.42 -4.37 37.25
C ALA A 973 62.01 -4.60 35.78
N SER A 974 62.46 -3.73 34.87
CA SER A 974 62.28 -3.83 33.41
C SER A 974 63.35 -4.68 32.70
N GLY A 975 64.28 -5.30 33.45
CA GLY A 975 65.40 -6.08 32.90
C GLY A 975 66.54 -5.25 32.29
N ILE A 976 66.63 -3.96 32.63
CA ILE A 976 67.64 -3.03 32.13
C ILE A 976 68.72 -2.84 33.21
N PRO A 977 70.01 -3.12 32.92
CA PRO A 977 71.07 -2.89 33.91
C PRO A 977 71.18 -1.39 34.25
N ALA A 978 71.10 -1.09 35.54
CA ALA A 978 71.21 0.28 36.06
C ALA A 978 72.14 0.31 37.26
N ARG A 979 72.95 1.37 37.40
CA ARG A 979 73.90 1.57 38.50
C ARG A 979 73.81 2.99 39.04
N TYR A 980 74.36 3.23 40.23
CA TYR A 980 74.51 4.58 40.78
C TYR A 980 75.87 5.16 40.40
N SER A 981 75.91 6.47 40.15
CA SER A 981 77.12 7.30 40.16
C SER A 981 77.02 8.28 41.33
N HIS A 982 78.10 8.45 42.08
CA HIS A 982 78.20 9.37 43.21
C HIS A 982 79.51 10.15 43.10
N ALA A 983 79.49 11.46 43.34
CA ALA A 983 80.67 12.30 43.33
C ALA A 983 80.55 13.49 44.30
N LYS A 984 81.69 14.11 44.65
CA LYS A 984 81.78 15.31 45.50
C LYS A 984 82.13 16.55 44.67
N GLY A 985 81.64 17.72 45.08
CA GLY A 985 82.00 19.00 44.46
C GLY A 985 81.14 19.42 43.27
N CYS A 986 79.99 18.75 43.05
CA CYS A 986 79.06 19.10 41.98
C CYS A 986 78.50 20.52 42.21
N THR A 987 78.89 21.47 41.35
CA THR A 987 78.43 22.86 41.36
C THR A 987 77.11 23.00 40.59
N PHE A 988 76.00 23.14 41.30
CA PHE A 988 74.66 23.35 40.73
C PHE A 988 74.50 24.75 40.13
N SER A 989 73.54 24.93 39.20
CA SER A 989 73.24 26.26 38.62
C SER A 989 72.78 27.31 39.64
N SER A 990 72.48 26.90 40.87
CA SER A 990 72.16 27.77 42.02
C SER A 990 73.40 28.27 42.77
N GLY A 991 74.61 27.86 42.37
CA GLY A 991 75.87 28.12 43.09
C GLY A 991 76.17 27.12 44.21
N LEU A 992 75.23 26.24 44.58
CA LEU A 992 75.44 25.19 45.58
C LEU A 992 76.52 24.20 45.10
N VAL A 993 77.56 24.01 45.90
CA VAL A 993 78.59 22.98 45.70
C VAL A 993 78.39 21.88 46.75
N THR A 994 78.11 20.65 46.32
CA THR A 994 77.78 19.56 47.26
C THR A 994 78.16 18.18 46.71
N GLY A 995 77.95 17.12 47.50
CA GLY A 995 77.92 15.74 47.03
C GLY A 995 76.61 15.45 46.29
N HIS A 996 76.68 14.68 45.20
CA HIS A 996 75.52 14.37 44.37
C HIS A 996 75.52 12.91 43.91
N VAL A 997 74.32 12.35 43.76
CA VAL A 997 74.07 10.98 43.30
C VAL A 997 73.08 11.00 42.14
N TRP A 998 73.39 10.27 41.08
CA TRP A 998 72.51 10.08 39.93
C TRP A 998 72.56 8.63 39.45
N ALA A 999 71.55 8.22 38.67
CA ALA A 999 71.56 6.90 38.06
C ALA A 999 72.38 6.91 36.75
N GLN A 1000 72.89 5.74 36.38
CA GLN A 1000 73.34 5.43 35.02
C GLN A 1000 72.55 4.21 34.50
N ILE A 1001 72.04 4.31 33.28
CA ILE A 1001 71.27 3.23 32.63
C ILE A 1001 72.09 2.68 31.46
N LEU A 1002 72.29 1.36 31.40
CA LEU A 1002 73.02 0.71 30.32
C LEU A 1002 72.12 0.48 29.11
N VAL A 1003 72.41 1.17 28.02
CA VAL A 1003 71.70 1.03 26.74
C VAL A 1003 72.74 0.87 25.63
N ASN A 1004 72.64 -0.21 24.84
CA ASN A 1004 73.48 -0.44 23.66
C ASN A 1004 75.01 -0.41 23.92
N GLY A 1005 75.44 -0.83 25.11
CA GLY A 1005 76.86 -0.83 25.49
C GLY A 1005 77.39 0.51 26.01
N VAL A 1006 76.52 1.51 26.22
CA VAL A 1006 76.85 2.79 26.84
C VAL A 1006 76.03 2.97 28.11
N TRP A 1007 76.70 3.30 29.22
CA TRP A 1007 76.05 3.82 30.42
C TRP A 1007 75.69 5.28 30.18
N TYR A 1008 74.41 5.62 30.21
CA TYR A 1008 73.91 7.00 30.03
C TYR A 1008 73.54 7.63 31.36
N SER A 1009 73.88 8.91 31.55
CA SER A 1009 73.53 9.67 32.75
C SER A 1009 72.02 9.89 32.88
N ALA A 1010 71.47 9.49 34.02
CA ALA A 1010 70.04 9.53 34.32
C ALA A 1010 69.81 10.28 35.65
N ASP A 1011 70.13 11.58 35.63
CA ASP A 1011 69.90 12.50 36.75
C ASP A 1011 68.50 13.13 36.65
N ALA A 1012 67.52 12.53 37.34
CA ALA A 1012 66.12 12.97 37.30
C ALA A 1012 65.85 14.26 38.10
N THR A 1013 66.82 14.80 38.86
CA THR A 1013 66.61 15.88 39.86
C THR A 1013 66.26 17.26 39.29
N SER A 1014 66.01 17.37 37.98
CA SER A 1014 65.49 18.59 37.35
C SER A 1014 64.87 18.29 35.99
N VAL A 1015 63.71 18.89 35.72
CA VAL A 1015 63.07 18.93 34.39
C VAL A 1015 63.97 19.49 33.27
N ARG A 1016 65.05 20.21 33.62
CA ARG A 1016 66.09 20.66 32.68
C ARG A 1016 66.95 19.51 32.13
N ASN A 1017 67.07 18.41 32.85
CA ASN A 1017 67.89 17.27 32.47
C ASN A 1017 67.18 16.36 31.47
N LYS A 1018 67.96 15.70 30.62
CA LYS A 1018 67.50 14.63 29.72
C LYS A 1018 68.39 13.41 29.91
N LEU A 1019 67.89 12.22 29.58
CA LEU A 1019 68.68 11.00 29.58
C LEU A 1019 69.91 11.19 28.67
N GLY A 1020 71.10 11.12 29.26
CA GLY A 1020 72.38 11.39 28.62
C GLY A 1020 72.78 12.87 28.48
N ASN A 1021 72.06 13.82 29.06
CA ASN A 1021 72.40 15.25 29.04
C ASN A 1021 71.93 15.97 30.32
N ILE A 1022 72.87 16.20 31.24
CA ILE A 1022 72.65 16.93 32.49
C ILE A 1022 72.83 18.43 32.24
N GLN A 1023 71.93 19.26 32.79
CA GLN A 1023 71.92 20.72 32.62
C GLN A 1023 71.68 21.49 33.93
N ASN A 1024 71.33 20.84 35.04
CA ASN A 1024 71.11 21.49 36.34
C ASN A 1024 72.38 21.71 37.19
N TRP A 1025 73.53 21.15 36.80
CA TRP A 1025 74.83 21.39 37.42
C TRP A 1025 76.00 21.34 36.40
N ASN A 1026 77.12 21.98 36.76
CA ASN A 1026 78.33 22.04 35.95
C ASN A 1026 78.99 20.66 35.89
N THR A 1027 78.77 19.93 34.81
CA THR A 1027 79.33 18.59 34.58
C THR A 1027 80.86 18.52 34.45
N ASN A 1028 81.60 19.61 34.68
CA ASN A 1028 83.06 19.61 34.80
C ASN A 1028 83.57 19.79 36.25
N SER A 1029 82.69 19.99 37.23
CA SER A 1029 83.06 20.35 38.62
C SER A 1029 83.32 19.18 39.59
N TYR A 1030 82.99 17.94 39.21
CA TYR A 1030 82.96 16.81 40.15
C TYR A 1030 84.31 16.13 40.38
N SER A 1031 84.46 15.56 41.57
CA SER A 1031 85.63 14.83 42.07
C SER A 1031 85.20 13.55 42.79
N ASN A 1032 86.13 12.62 43.06
CA ASN A 1032 85.88 11.42 43.86
C ASN A 1032 84.70 10.57 43.34
N LEU A 1033 84.61 10.42 42.02
CA LEU A 1033 83.59 9.61 41.36
C LEU A 1033 83.66 8.15 41.82
N ASN A 1034 82.53 7.59 42.21
CA ASN A 1034 82.35 6.18 42.54
C ASN A 1034 81.09 5.62 41.86
N HIS A 1035 81.12 4.34 41.50
CA HIS A 1035 79.96 3.62 40.95
C HIS A 1035 79.51 2.50 41.90
N TYR A 1036 78.20 2.39 42.12
CA TYR A 1036 77.64 1.40 43.05
C TYR A 1036 76.53 0.55 42.42
N ALA A 1037 76.47 -0.73 42.81
CA ALA A 1037 75.31 -1.58 42.57
C ALA A 1037 74.19 -1.32 43.60
N ALA A 1038 74.55 -1.08 44.85
CA ALA A 1038 73.70 -0.49 45.89
C ALA A 1038 74.54 0.54 46.67
N VAL A 1039 73.95 1.70 46.96
CA VAL A 1039 74.63 2.75 47.75
C VAL A 1039 74.76 2.33 49.22
N PRO A 1040 75.88 2.66 49.90
CA PRO A 1040 76.11 2.32 51.31
C PRO A 1040 75.63 3.39 52.30
N PHE A 1041 74.76 4.32 51.86
CA PHE A 1041 74.23 5.47 52.61
C PHE A 1041 72.84 5.87 52.07
#